data_AF-A0A2D5H5F2-F1
#
_entry.id   AF-A0A2D5H5F2-F1
#
_cell.length_a   1.000
_cell.length_b   1.000
_cell.length_c   1.000
_cell.angle_alpha   90.00
_cell.angle_beta   90.00
_cell.angle_gamma   90.00
#
_symmetry.space_group_name_H-M   'P 1'
#
loop_
_entity.id
_entity.type
_entity.pdbx_description
1 polymer ?
#
loop_
_entity_poly.entity_id
_entity_poly.type
_entity_poly.pdbx_seq_one_letter_code
_entity_poly.pdbx_strand_id
1 'polypeptide(L)'
;MNVLPWMPTDQTLLWMFNVLIQTSCIALFAILAGLILRRSPAARYSLLCSALFLVCLSPVFAAVLQSNNFSLMIVPLKVRTPDPVASASQESQTAAPAPGLPVSETTLNVDSQATSPSAYNTAESDSLVQNTGQHVTSQKTGEPGLPTFQSASTATFLPGDSLFRPAISLLLLIWAGVSLVLLIQFAVNWFRLSKLLRTANENTREDLAELLHQAWTALNPGRRTLPRLLFSNQVSGPVAAGIRSPGIILPETLPDQINTEQLRNILIHELAHIVRGDQIVVLLQNFIRALFWLHPLVGLLNRQVAQSREEVCDNYVLAIADASSYSLTLLTMSQLLKSPRAYSGAVGLFTARWKLEQRVAGLLDERRSRVTRLSLPAWSLIVVVSAVISVTAAAGTVSMAAAESVESDQPAKAPLKTASNEPKTSDESVQKTAVTDKPKTDSAPADQKFRYTGRVVDAMGQPIEGATINVIHSSARQLNAGVNFFVPTHQSLAQVRTNADGQFHVEFNDGWTRYQRDRKIRKSPPGSNPGTILLATAPGHAPAWISSLEETEDKPLEFRLSENTPPIRGQLVNQTGKGQAGVTVSLVSLWNTEKGAIDRWLQELPELRKQGLLPAYENHILQDSYQSTAGQFPADSYITANTPGIPATFKTDSEGRFQIPNLGKDRLAVLKIAGPGIATQLIAVVTREMQPVQARPLEYSDLIDATYYGADFQLVTKPELVIEGIVRDRESGAPISARITATRAVSRVKRPGYNSTHIRDIDLDCVTDAAGKFRITHLPRHSDLRLNVIPEEDQPYFRTSLQVTEPEEDEPVSLDVKLQRA
;
A
#
# COMPACT_ATOMS: atom_id res chain seq x y z
N MET A 1 -30.44 -7.94 -36.87
CA MET A 1 -29.32 -7.45 -36.05
C MET A 1 -28.65 -8.65 -35.41
N ASN A 2 -27.36 -8.87 -35.67
CA ASN A 2 -26.65 -10.03 -35.13
C ASN A 2 -26.30 -9.78 -33.66
N VAL A 3 -26.85 -10.59 -32.77
CA VAL A 3 -26.43 -10.62 -31.35
C VAL A 3 -25.01 -11.17 -31.29
N LEU A 4 -24.08 -10.42 -30.72
CA LEU A 4 -22.72 -10.91 -30.45
C LEU A 4 -22.80 -12.15 -29.53
N PRO A 5 -22.30 -13.33 -29.94
CA PRO A 5 -22.53 -14.60 -29.24
C PRO A 5 -21.75 -14.76 -27.90
N TRP A 6 -21.25 -13.66 -27.34
CA TRP A 6 -20.34 -13.62 -26.18
C TRP A 6 -20.81 -12.67 -25.06
N MET A 7 -22.10 -12.28 -25.04
CA MET A 7 -22.66 -11.59 -23.87
C MET A 7 -23.15 -12.60 -22.83
N PRO A 8 -22.71 -12.50 -21.55
CA PRO A 8 -23.21 -13.35 -20.47
C PRO A 8 -24.71 -13.14 -20.26
N THR A 9 -25.47 -14.22 -20.08
CA THR A 9 -26.90 -14.15 -19.76
C THR A 9 -27.08 -13.60 -18.34
N ASP A 10 -28.23 -12.99 -18.06
CA ASP A 10 -28.52 -12.46 -16.73
C ASP A 10 -28.44 -13.54 -15.64
N GLN A 11 -28.77 -14.79 -15.98
CA GLN A 11 -28.56 -15.97 -15.12
C GLN A 11 -27.09 -16.20 -14.77
N THR A 12 -26.15 -16.07 -15.72
CA THR A 12 -24.72 -16.23 -15.46
C THR A 12 -24.14 -15.08 -14.61
N LEU A 13 -24.61 -13.85 -14.83
CA LEU A 13 -24.22 -12.70 -14.01
C LEU A 13 -24.70 -12.85 -12.56
N LEU A 14 -25.95 -13.28 -12.38
CA LEU A 14 -26.55 -13.57 -11.08
C LEU A 14 -25.80 -14.69 -10.34
N TRP A 15 -25.48 -15.78 -11.05
CA TRP A 15 -24.67 -16.88 -10.51
C TRP A 15 -23.33 -16.39 -9.99
N MET A 16 -22.58 -15.63 -10.80
CA MET A 16 -21.28 -15.09 -10.40
C MET A 16 -21.36 -14.14 -9.19
N PHE A 17 -22.39 -13.30 -9.14
CA PHE A 17 -22.62 -12.39 -8.01
C PHE A 17 -22.89 -13.18 -6.71
N ASN A 18 -23.74 -14.20 -6.78
CA ASN A 18 -24.04 -15.09 -5.66
C ASN A 18 -22.79 -15.86 -5.19
N VAL A 19 -21.93 -16.32 -6.11
CA VAL A 19 -20.63 -16.94 -5.76
C VAL A 19 -19.72 -15.95 -5.00
N LEU A 20 -19.60 -14.70 -5.46
CA LEU A 20 -18.76 -13.68 -4.82
C LEU A 20 -19.25 -13.28 -3.42
N ILE A 21 -20.57 -13.19 -3.22
CA ILE A 21 -21.17 -12.97 -1.89
C ILE A 21 -20.87 -14.17 -0.99
N GLN A 22 -21.14 -15.39 -1.45
CA GLN A 22 -20.94 -16.59 -0.65
C GLN A 22 -19.47 -16.75 -0.23
N THR A 23 -18.51 -16.55 -1.15
CA THR A 23 -17.08 -16.61 -0.82
C THR A 23 -16.64 -15.50 0.13
N SER A 24 -17.20 -14.29 -0.01
CA SER A 24 -16.94 -13.18 0.91
C SER A 24 -17.41 -13.52 2.34
N CYS A 25 -18.64 -14.02 2.49
CA CYS A 25 -19.21 -14.40 3.79
C CYS A 25 -18.44 -15.53 4.46
N ILE A 26 -18.13 -16.61 3.71
CA ILE A 26 -17.35 -17.76 4.23
C ILE A 26 -15.95 -17.30 4.68
N ALA A 27 -15.24 -16.53 3.85
CA ALA A 27 -13.91 -16.05 4.17
C ALA A 27 -13.92 -15.09 5.36
N LEU A 28 -14.84 -14.13 5.41
CA LEU A 28 -14.96 -13.16 6.50
C LEU A 28 -15.25 -13.85 7.83
N PHE A 29 -16.22 -14.78 7.87
CA PHE A 29 -16.52 -15.52 9.09
C PHE A 29 -15.31 -16.33 9.57
N ALA A 30 -14.66 -17.09 8.68
CA ALA A 30 -13.52 -17.93 9.04
C ALA A 30 -12.34 -17.10 9.57
N ILE A 31 -12.12 -15.92 9.01
CA ILE A 31 -11.13 -14.94 9.48
C ILE A 31 -11.49 -14.43 10.89
N LEU A 32 -12.73 -14.00 11.12
CA LEU A 32 -13.18 -13.46 12.41
C LEU A 32 -13.16 -14.52 13.52
N ALA A 33 -13.71 -15.71 13.27
CA ALA A 33 -13.63 -16.83 14.20
C ALA A 33 -12.18 -17.33 14.39
N GLY A 34 -11.33 -17.21 13.36
CA GLY A 34 -9.90 -17.47 13.44
C GLY A 34 -9.16 -16.54 14.42
N LEU A 35 -9.57 -15.28 14.54
CA LEU A 35 -9.03 -14.35 15.55
C LEU A 35 -9.40 -14.76 16.99
N ILE A 36 -10.59 -15.31 17.19
CA ILE A 36 -11.03 -15.86 18.49
C ILE A 36 -10.20 -17.11 18.84
N LEU A 37 -10.00 -18.00 17.87
CA LEU A 37 -9.20 -19.22 17.99
C LEU A 37 -7.67 -18.98 17.94
N ARG A 38 -7.18 -17.75 18.12
CA ARG A 38 -5.75 -17.42 18.04
C ARG A 38 -4.85 -18.22 19.00
N ARG A 39 -5.39 -18.67 20.14
CA ARG A 39 -4.66 -19.48 21.15
C ARG A 39 -4.62 -20.99 20.82
N SER A 40 -5.38 -21.45 19.82
CA SER A 40 -5.52 -22.87 19.46
C SER A 40 -5.20 -23.09 17.97
N PRO A 41 -3.90 -23.13 17.57
CA PRO A 41 -3.48 -23.24 16.18
C PRO A 41 -4.14 -24.40 15.41
N ALA A 42 -4.32 -25.56 16.04
CA ALA A 42 -4.98 -26.71 15.43
C ALA A 42 -6.48 -26.46 15.12
N ALA A 43 -7.21 -25.81 16.04
CA ALA A 43 -8.61 -25.43 15.82
C ALA A 43 -8.73 -24.37 14.71
N ARG A 44 -7.86 -23.36 14.77
CA ARG A 44 -7.77 -22.30 13.77
C ARG A 44 -7.47 -22.87 12.37
N TYR A 45 -6.49 -23.77 12.26
CA TYR A 45 -6.15 -24.42 10.99
C TYR A 45 -7.32 -25.22 10.41
N SER A 46 -7.96 -26.08 11.21
CA SER A 46 -9.08 -26.89 10.72
C SER A 46 -10.26 -26.04 10.26
N LEU A 47 -10.63 -24.98 11.01
CA LEU A 47 -11.67 -24.03 10.59
C LEU A 47 -11.33 -23.35 9.26
N LEU A 48 -10.11 -22.82 9.13
CA LEU A 48 -9.69 -22.11 7.93
C LEU A 48 -9.58 -23.06 6.71
N CYS A 49 -9.18 -24.32 6.91
CA CYS A 49 -9.18 -25.34 5.87
C CYS A 49 -10.60 -25.76 5.44
N SER A 50 -11.55 -25.89 6.38
CA SER A 50 -12.96 -26.11 6.07
C SER A 50 -13.53 -24.94 5.25
N ALA A 51 -13.23 -23.70 5.63
CA ALA A 51 -13.63 -22.51 4.88
C ALA A 51 -13.00 -22.46 3.47
N LEU A 52 -11.73 -22.84 3.34
CA LEU A 52 -11.05 -22.94 2.04
C LEU A 52 -11.70 -23.98 1.12
N PHE A 53 -12.09 -25.13 1.66
CA PHE A 53 -12.84 -26.16 0.92
C PHE A 53 -14.24 -25.67 0.50
N LEU A 54 -14.94 -24.96 1.38
CA LEU A 54 -16.25 -24.37 1.07
C LEU A 54 -16.17 -23.25 0.00
N VAL A 55 -15.10 -22.46 -0.01
CA VAL A 55 -14.79 -21.50 -1.09
C VAL A 55 -14.54 -22.21 -2.43
N CYS A 56 -14.01 -23.44 -2.43
CA CYS A 56 -13.87 -24.24 -3.64
C CYS A 56 -15.21 -24.81 -4.15
N LEU A 57 -16.15 -25.08 -3.24
CA LEU A 57 -17.46 -25.66 -3.56
C LEU A 57 -18.55 -24.62 -3.84
N SER A 58 -18.35 -23.34 -3.48
CA SER A 58 -19.36 -22.29 -3.68
C SER A 58 -19.87 -22.14 -5.12
N PRO A 59 -19.09 -22.35 -6.21
CA PRO A 59 -19.64 -22.29 -7.57
C PRO A 59 -20.68 -23.39 -7.83
N VAL A 60 -20.44 -24.59 -7.31
CA VAL A 60 -21.37 -25.73 -7.41
C VAL A 60 -22.61 -25.47 -6.55
N PHE A 61 -22.43 -24.95 -5.32
CA PHE A 61 -23.53 -24.66 -4.42
C PHE A 61 -24.46 -23.56 -4.97
N ALA A 62 -23.88 -22.48 -5.51
CA ALA A 62 -24.65 -21.42 -6.18
C ALA A 62 -25.41 -21.94 -7.41
N ALA A 63 -24.82 -22.86 -8.18
CA ALA A 63 -25.51 -23.48 -9.32
C ALA A 63 -26.70 -24.34 -8.87
N VAL A 64 -26.54 -25.14 -7.82
CA VAL A 64 -27.61 -26.00 -7.26
C VAL A 64 -28.73 -25.15 -6.64
N LEU A 65 -28.43 -24.04 -5.96
CA LEU A 65 -29.46 -23.15 -5.43
C LEU A 65 -30.26 -22.47 -6.55
N GLN A 66 -29.57 -22.00 -7.58
CA GLN A 66 -30.18 -21.38 -8.75
C GLN A 66 -31.06 -22.35 -9.54
N SER A 67 -30.67 -23.62 -9.68
CA SER A 67 -31.49 -24.65 -10.35
C SER A 67 -32.74 -25.06 -9.57
N ASN A 68 -32.81 -24.75 -8.27
CA ASN A 68 -33.92 -25.12 -7.39
C ASN A 68 -34.79 -23.90 -6.96
N ASN A 69 -34.57 -22.72 -7.54
CA ASN A 69 -35.30 -21.47 -7.25
C ASN A 69 -35.40 -21.10 -5.74
N PHE A 70 -34.46 -21.56 -4.92
CA PHE A 70 -34.51 -21.35 -3.47
C PHE A 70 -34.09 -19.91 -3.12
N SER A 71 -34.97 -19.09 -2.56
CA SER A 71 -34.66 -17.71 -2.16
C SER A 71 -35.56 -17.21 -1.03
N LEU A 72 -34.94 -16.65 0.02
CA LEU A 72 -35.63 -16.14 1.21
C LEU A 72 -35.81 -14.60 1.22
N MET A 73 -35.17 -13.89 0.29
CA MET A 73 -35.47 -12.49 -0.02
C MET A 73 -35.66 -12.30 -1.51
N ILE A 74 -36.76 -11.63 -1.88
CA ILE A 74 -37.04 -11.21 -3.26
C ILE A 74 -36.75 -9.71 -3.36
N VAL A 75 -35.77 -9.34 -4.17
CA VAL A 75 -35.55 -7.94 -4.58
C VAL A 75 -36.10 -7.81 -6.01
N PRO A 76 -37.20 -7.08 -6.24
CA PRO A 76 -37.79 -6.97 -7.58
C PRO A 76 -36.96 -6.05 -8.47
N LEU A 77 -36.05 -6.65 -9.25
CA LEU A 77 -35.49 -5.97 -10.42
C LEU A 77 -36.58 -5.89 -11.49
N LYS A 78 -36.96 -4.65 -11.83
CA LYS A 78 -38.06 -4.36 -12.77
C LYS A 78 -37.65 -4.70 -14.20
N VAL A 79 -37.85 -5.96 -14.60
CA VAL A 79 -37.65 -6.42 -15.98
C VAL A 79 -38.68 -5.75 -16.88
N ARG A 80 -38.22 -5.13 -17.97
CA ARG A 80 -39.08 -4.61 -19.03
C ARG A 80 -39.50 -5.77 -19.92
N THR A 81 -40.76 -6.21 -19.80
CA THR A 81 -41.38 -7.09 -20.79
C THR A 81 -41.39 -6.38 -22.16
N PRO A 82 -41.09 -7.08 -23.27
CA PRO A 82 -41.47 -6.60 -24.59
C PRO A 82 -42.99 -6.45 -24.65
N ASP A 83 -43.49 -5.38 -25.24
CA ASP A 83 -44.94 -5.20 -25.41
C ASP A 83 -45.51 -6.33 -26.29
N PRO A 84 -46.69 -6.89 -25.97
CA PRO A 84 -47.31 -7.92 -26.79
C PRO A 84 -47.65 -7.33 -28.17
N VAL A 85 -47.14 -7.96 -29.22
CA VAL A 85 -47.54 -7.63 -30.60
C VAL A 85 -49.03 -7.92 -30.73
N ALA A 86 -49.82 -6.88 -30.94
CA ALA A 86 -51.25 -7.00 -31.15
C ALA A 86 -51.52 -7.68 -32.51
N SER A 87 -51.78 -8.99 -32.46
CA SER A 87 -52.27 -9.75 -33.61
C SER A 87 -53.70 -9.31 -33.96
N ALA A 88 -53.85 -8.49 -35.00
CA ALA A 88 -55.14 -8.27 -35.64
C ALA A 88 -55.50 -9.51 -36.49
N SER A 89 -56.57 -10.20 -36.11
CA SER A 89 -57.08 -11.39 -36.80
C SER A 89 -58.10 -11.02 -37.88
N GLN A 90 -58.02 -11.69 -39.04
CA GLN A 90 -59.14 -11.88 -39.98
C GLN A 90 -59.08 -13.30 -40.60
N GLU A 91 -60.20 -13.73 -41.18
CA GLU A 91 -60.64 -15.14 -41.15
C GLU A 91 -60.37 -15.96 -42.42
N SER A 92 -60.19 -17.28 -42.20
CA SER A 92 -60.65 -18.44 -42.97
C SER A 92 -60.80 -18.44 -44.51
N GLN A 93 -59.97 -19.32 -45.13
CA GLN A 93 -60.30 -20.34 -46.14
C GLN A 93 -60.68 -19.94 -47.60
N THR A 94 -59.97 -20.49 -48.60
CA THR A 94 -60.42 -21.65 -49.45
C THR A 94 -59.43 -22.03 -50.60
N ALA A 95 -59.12 -23.33 -50.71
CA ALA A 95 -58.64 -24.18 -51.84
C ALA A 95 -57.64 -23.72 -52.96
N ALA A 96 -56.43 -24.35 -52.97
CA ALA A 96 -55.82 -25.31 -53.94
C ALA A 96 -55.96 -25.17 -55.51
N PRO A 97 -55.14 -25.85 -56.37
CA PRO A 97 -54.00 -26.77 -56.13
C PRO A 97 -52.70 -26.51 -56.98
N ALA A 98 -51.70 -27.39 -56.83
CA ALA A 98 -50.43 -27.51 -57.59
C ALA A 98 -50.63 -28.28 -58.94
N PRO A 99 -49.62 -28.76 -59.74
CA PRO A 99 -48.23 -29.16 -59.40
C PRO A 99 -47.09 -28.86 -60.43
N GLY A 100 -45.84 -29.17 -60.05
CA GLY A 100 -44.68 -29.23 -60.96
C GLY A 100 -43.33 -29.43 -60.26
N LEU A 101 -42.80 -30.66 -60.29
CA LEU A 101 -41.47 -31.10 -59.83
C LEU A 101 -40.82 -31.92 -60.96
N PRO A 102 -39.52 -32.32 -60.92
CA PRO A 102 -38.35 -31.78 -60.19
C PRO A 102 -37.09 -31.65 -61.11
N VAL A 103 -35.90 -31.42 -60.50
CA VAL A 103 -34.59 -32.15 -60.70
C VAL A 103 -33.35 -31.22 -60.64
N SER A 104 -32.34 -31.66 -59.86
CA SER A 104 -30.85 -31.51 -59.88
C SER A 104 -30.13 -30.47 -60.78
N GLU A 105 -28.86 -30.07 -60.60
CA GLU A 105 -27.69 -30.44 -59.75
C GLU A 105 -26.72 -29.21 -59.77
N THR A 106 -26.09 -28.75 -58.68
CA THR A 106 -24.77 -29.17 -58.13
C THR A 106 -23.51 -28.53 -58.77
N THR A 107 -22.60 -27.99 -57.94
CA THR A 107 -21.14 -27.69 -58.16
C THR A 107 -20.72 -26.60 -59.17
N LEU A 108 -19.53 -25.95 -59.12
CA LEU A 108 -18.56 -25.57 -58.06
C LEU A 108 -17.54 -24.55 -58.67
N ASN A 109 -16.70 -23.94 -57.81
CA ASN A 109 -15.31 -23.45 -58.09
C ASN A 109 -15.12 -22.10 -58.86
N VAL A 110 -14.39 -21.09 -58.31
CA VAL A 110 -12.91 -20.92 -58.07
C VAL A 110 -12.22 -20.36 -59.35
N ASP A 111 -11.36 -19.33 -59.37
CA ASP A 111 -10.66 -18.52 -58.34
C ASP A 111 -10.16 -17.15 -58.91
N SER A 112 -9.42 -16.38 -58.08
CA SER A 112 -8.21 -15.56 -58.44
C SER A 112 -8.24 -14.01 -58.35
N GLN A 113 -7.41 -13.50 -57.41
CA GLN A 113 -6.38 -12.42 -57.56
C GLN A 113 -6.77 -10.98 -58.00
N ALA A 114 -6.04 -9.90 -57.65
CA ALA A 114 -5.09 -9.57 -56.56
C ALA A 114 -4.75 -8.05 -56.56
N THR A 115 -4.26 -7.52 -55.42
CA THR A 115 -3.36 -6.34 -55.25
C THR A 115 -3.70 -4.92 -55.81
N SER A 116 -3.96 -3.97 -54.88
CA SER A 116 -3.16 -2.74 -54.56
C SER A 116 -2.66 -1.73 -55.63
N PRO A 117 -2.27 -0.47 -55.28
CA PRO A 117 -2.63 0.43 -54.15
C PRO A 117 -2.74 1.96 -54.52
N SER A 118 -2.91 2.83 -53.49
CA SER A 118 -2.47 4.26 -53.41
C SER A 118 -3.18 5.34 -54.27
N ALA A 119 -3.15 6.64 -53.94
CA ALA A 119 -2.98 7.38 -52.67
C ALA A 119 -3.29 8.91 -52.85
N TYR A 120 -3.49 9.63 -51.74
CA TYR A 120 -3.46 11.10 -51.55
C TYR A 120 -4.38 12.04 -52.36
N ASN A 121 -5.00 12.98 -51.63
CA ASN A 121 -5.49 14.28 -52.11
C ASN A 121 -4.92 15.39 -51.21
N THR A 122 -4.81 16.62 -51.72
CA THR A 122 -4.17 17.75 -51.02
C THR A 122 -4.90 19.08 -51.34
N ALA A 123 -5.29 19.82 -50.28
CA ALA A 123 -5.61 21.27 -50.27
C ALA A 123 -6.76 21.77 -51.21
N GLU A 124 -7.32 22.99 -51.13
CA GLU A 124 -7.05 24.21 -50.33
C GLU A 124 -8.28 25.17 -50.35
N SER A 125 -8.46 26.05 -49.33
CA SER A 125 -8.95 27.48 -49.39
C SER A 125 -10.19 27.94 -50.23
N ASP A 126 -10.99 28.99 -49.96
CA ASP A 126 -11.19 29.95 -48.83
C ASP A 126 -12.49 30.82 -49.02
N SER A 127 -12.79 31.72 -48.06
CA SER A 127 -13.53 33.03 -48.17
C SER A 127 -15.10 33.07 -48.25
N LEU A 128 -15.84 33.78 -47.36
CA LEU A 128 -16.32 35.22 -47.29
C LEU A 128 -17.62 35.58 -48.09
N VAL A 129 -18.56 36.48 -47.72
CA VAL A 129 -19.07 37.03 -46.41
C VAL A 129 -20.37 37.90 -46.56
N GLN A 130 -21.24 38.02 -45.53
CA GLN A 130 -22.39 38.99 -45.34
C GLN A 130 -23.59 38.91 -46.37
N ASN A 131 -24.82 39.46 -46.20
CA ASN A 131 -25.41 40.44 -45.23
C ASN A 131 -26.98 40.38 -45.08
N THR A 132 -27.52 40.94 -43.97
CA THR A 132 -28.87 41.59 -43.68
C THR A 132 -30.23 41.25 -44.34
N GLY A 133 -31.34 41.28 -43.54
CA GLY A 133 -32.59 42.02 -43.90
C GLY A 133 -33.98 41.57 -43.34
N GLN A 134 -34.73 42.49 -42.69
CA GLN A 134 -36.09 42.43 -42.05
C GLN A 134 -37.31 42.19 -43.02
N HIS A 135 -38.65 42.17 -42.71
CA HIS A 135 -39.52 42.80 -41.65
C HIS A 135 -41.04 42.34 -41.69
N VAL A 136 -41.86 42.63 -40.62
CA VAL A 136 -43.38 42.78 -40.55
C VAL A 136 -44.30 41.50 -40.46
N THR A 137 -45.59 41.51 -40.01
CA THR A 137 -46.29 41.76 -38.69
C THR A 137 -47.86 41.84 -38.84
N SER A 138 -48.67 41.42 -37.82
CA SER A 138 -50.16 41.60 -37.62
C SER A 138 -51.15 40.77 -38.48
N GLN A 139 -52.42 40.45 -38.13
CA GLN A 139 -53.36 40.50 -36.95
C GLN A 139 -54.53 39.52 -37.29
N LYS A 140 -55.06 38.58 -36.48
CA LYS A 140 -55.81 38.52 -35.19
C LYS A 140 -57.34 38.78 -35.22
N THR A 141 -58.08 37.67 -35.28
CA THR A 141 -59.37 37.30 -34.64
C THR A 141 -59.38 35.75 -34.57
N GLY A 142 -60.18 35.02 -33.75
CA GLY A 142 -61.16 35.35 -32.71
C GLY A 142 -61.39 34.11 -31.78
N GLU A 143 -62.52 34.01 -31.06
CA GLU A 143 -62.93 32.88 -30.18
C GLU A 143 -64.46 32.65 -30.23
N PRO A 144 -65.09 31.55 -29.71
CA PRO A 144 -64.63 30.68 -28.59
C PRO A 144 -64.82 29.13 -28.71
N GLY A 145 -64.09 28.34 -27.89
CA GLY A 145 -64.45 26.94 -27.56
C GLY A 145 -63.28 25.97 -27.25
N LEU A 146 -63.28 25.38 -26.04
CA LEU A 146 -62.36 24.34 -25.51
C LEU A 146 -62.24 23.07 -26.40
N PRO A 147 -61.08 22.36 -26.45
CA PRO A 147 -60.65 21.52 -25.31
C PRO A 147 -59.14 21.33 -25.02
N THR A 148 -58.87 21.00 -23.75
CA THR A 148 -57.86 20.06 -23.18
C THR A 148 -56.41 20.05 -23.69
N PHE A 149 -55.48 20.41 -22.80
CA PHE A 149 -54.04 20.16 -22.92
C PHE A 149 -53.69 18.66 -22.86
N GLN A 150 -52.79 18.21 -23.74
CA GLN A 150 -51.89 17.09 -23.44
C GLN A 150 -50.44 17.52 -23.68
N SER A 151 -49.67 17.59 -22.59
CA SER A 151 -48.24 17.88 -22.64
C SER A 151 -47.48 16.71 -23.28
N ALA A 152 -46.76 16.99 -24.38
CA ALA A 152 -45.83 16.02 -24.94
C ALA A 152 -44.62 15.86 -24.00
N SER A 153 -44.64 14.81 -23.16
CA SER A 153 -43.49 14.44 -22.35
C SER A 153 -42.34 13.98 -23.25
N THR A 154 -41.35 14.85 -23.46
CA THR A 154 -40.07 14.47 -24.05
C THR A 154 -39.41 13.44 -23.14
N ALA A 155 -39.40 12.17 -23.55
CA ALA A 155 -38.74 11.11 -22.81
C ALA A 155 -37.23 11.30 -22.84
N THR A 156 -36.65 11.77 -21.73
CA THR A 156 -35.20 11.84 -21.54
C THR A 156 -34.62 10.43 -21.57
N PHE A 157 -33.94 10.06 -22.66
CA PHE A 157 -33.18 8.82 -22.72
C PHE A 157 -32.02 8.88 -21.71
N LEU A 158 -31.97 7.94 -20.77
CA LEU A 158 -30.82 7.69 -19.92
C LEU A 158 -29.85 6.74 -20.65
N PRO A 159 -28.64 7.18 -21.06
CA PRO A 159 -27.66 6.30 -21.69
C PRO A 159 -26.89 5.48 -20.64
N GLY A 160 -27.56 4.52 -20.00
CA GLY A 160 -26.99 3.66 -18.94
C GLY A 160 -26.70 2.22 -19.37
N ASP A 161 -27.63 1.58 -20.09
CA ASP A 161 -27.63 0.11 -20.22
C ASP A 161 -26.72 -0.43 -21.33
N SER A 162 -26.38 0.38 -22.34
CA SER A 162 -25.63 -0.07 -23.53
C SER A 162 -24.14 -0.35 -23.30
N LEU A 163 -23.51 0.32 -22.33
CA LEU A 163 -22.08 0.17 -22.03
C LEU A 163 -21.78 -0.82 -20.89
N PHE A 164 -22.78 -1.13 -20.04
CA PHE A 164 -22.58 -1.95 -18.85
C PHE A 164 -22.29 -3.43 -19.19
N ARG A 165 -23.10 -4.04 -20.08
CA ARG A 165 -22.91 -5.44 -20.53
C ARG A 165 -21.57 -5.70 -21.23
N PRO A 166 -21.09 -4.88 -22.20
CA PRO A 166 -19.78 -5.10 -22.80
C PRO A 166 -18.63 -4.86 -21.80
N ALA A 167 -18.75 -3.90 -20.88
CA ALA A 167 -17.74 -3.68 -19.83
C ALA A 167 -17.58 -4.89 -18.90
N ILE A 168 -18.69 -5.51 -18.46
CA ILE A 168 -18.63 -6.76 -17.68
C ILE A 168 -18.03 -7.89 -18.52
N SER A 169 -18.44 -8.03 -19.77
CA SER A 169 -17.93 -9.09 -20.66
C SER A 169 -16.40 -9.00 -20.83
N LEU A 170 -15.87 -7.79 -21.00
CA LEU A 170 -14.43 -7.52 -21.03
C LEU A 170 -13.74 -7.88 -19.70
N LEU A 171 -14.35 -7.52 -18.57
CA LEU A 171 -13.82 -7.86 -17.24
C LEU A 171 -13.79 -9.37 -16.98
N LEU A 172 -14.78 -10.12 -17.49
CA LEU A 172 -14.80 -11.58 -17.44
C LEU A 172 -13.72 -12.21 -18.32
N LEU A 173 -13.48 -11.67 -19.52
CA LEU A 173 -12.39 -12.12 -20.40
C LEU A 173 -11.01 -11.86 -19.77
N ILE A 174 -10.80 -10.69 -19.15
CA ILE A 174 -9.58 -10.37 -18.41
C ILE A 174 -9.41 -11.32 -17.22
N TRP A 175 -10.47 -11.54 -16.43
CA TRP A 175 -10.44 -12.48 -15.31
C TRP A 175 -10.09 -13.90 -15.75
N ALA A 176 -10.71 -14.40 -16.82
CA ALA A 176 -10.47 -15.73 -17.36
C ALA A 176 -9.05 -15.87 -17.92
N GLY A 177 -8.56 -14.87 -18.67
CA GLY A 177 -7.21 -14.85 -19.21
C GLY A 177 -6.12 -14.86 -18.12
N VAL A 178 -6.27 -14.00 -17.10
CA VAL A 178 -5.33 -13.99 -15.95
C VAL A 178 -5.41 -15.30 -15.16
N SER A 179 -6.61 -15.81 -14.89
CA SER A 179 -6.80 -17.09 -14.18
C SER A 179 -6.16 -18.26 -14.94
N LEU A 180 -6.31 -18.31 -16.27
CA LEU A 180 -5.69 -19.31 -17.13
C LEU A 180 -4.16 -19.23 -17.07
N VAL A 181 -3.57 -18.03 -17.16
CA VAL A 181 -2.11 -17.85 -17.01
C VAL A 181 -1.62 -18.31 -15.64
N LEU A 182 -2.34 -18.00 -14.56
CA LEU A 182 -1.99 -18.45 -13.20
C LEU A 182 -2.12 -19.97 -13.05
N LEU A 183 -3.15 -20.60 -13.65
CA LEU A 183 -3.32 -22.06 -13.66
C LEU A 183 -2.23 -22.77 -14.48
N ILE A 184 -1.82 -22.20 -15.61
CA ILE A 184 -0.69 -22.73 -16.41
C ILE A 184 0.61 -22.62 -15.61
N GLN A 185 0.89 -21.49 -14.96
CA GLN A 185 2.06 -21.33 -14.09
C GLN A 185 2.05 -22.35 -12.94
N PHE A 186 0.89 -22.55 -12.30
CA PHE A 186 0.70 -23.57 -11.27
C PHE A 186 0.98 -24.99 -11.78
N ALA A 187 0.44 -25.36 -12.93
CA ALA A 187 0.68 -26.67 -13.56
C ALA A 187 2.15 -26.89 -13.95
N VAL A 188 2.81 -25.86 -14.50
CA VAL A 188 4.24 -25.89 -14.83
C VAL A 188 5.09 -26.05 -13.56
N ASN A 189 4.78 -25.33 -12.49
CA ASN A 189 5.52 -25.45 -11.22
C ASN A 189 5.29 -26.82 -10.56
N TRP A 190 4.08 -27.35 -10.62
CA TRP A 190 3.77 -28.71 -10.18
C TRP A 190 4.52 -29.79 -10.98
N PHE A 191 4.61 -29.63 -12.31
CA PHE A 191 5.39 -30.52 -13.16
C PHE A 191 6.90 -30.42 -12.85
N ARG A 192 7.44 -29.21 -12.64
CA ARG A 192 8.84 -29.01 -12.24
C ARG A 192 9.16 -29.69 -10.90
N LEU A 193 8.29 -29.55 -9.89
CA LEU A 193 8.43 -30.24 -8.60
C LEU A 193 8.31 -31.77 -8.76
N SER A 194 7.39 -32.23 -9.61
CA SER A 194 7.22 -33.66 -9.91
C SER A 194 8.43 -34.26 -10.63
N LYS A 195 9.09 -33.48 -11.51
CA LYS A 195 10.36 -33.85 -12.14
C LYS A 195 11.48 -33.89 -11.10
N LEU A 196 11.60 -32.86 -10.26
CA LEU A 196 12.59 -32.78 -9.18
C LEU A 196 12.52 -33.99 -8.24
N LEU A 197 11.31 -34.38 -7.79
CA LEU A 197 11.09 -35.57 -6.95
C LEU A 197 11.48 -36.91 -7.63
N ARG A 198 11.57 -36.94 -8.97
CA ARG A 198 12.01 -38.10 -9.74
C ARG A 198 13.51 -38.08 -10.05
N THR A 199 14.15 -36.90 -10.04
CA THR A 199 15.57 -36.72 -10.40
C THR A 199 16.46 -36.33 -9.21
N ALA A 200 15.91 -36.17 -8.02
CA ALA A 200 16.67 -35.94 -6.80
C ALA A 200 17.39 -37.23 -6.37
N ASN A 201 18.58 -37.08 -5.78
CA ASN A 201 19.39 -38.20 -5.31
C ASN A 201 18.76 -38.81 -4.06
N GLU A 202 18.76 -40.13 -3.93
CA GLU A 202 18.33 -40.79 -2.69
C GLU A 202 19.39 -40.65 -1.59
N ASN A 203 18.95 -40.68 -0.33
CA ASN A 203 19.87 -40.75 0.79
C ASN A 203 20.63 -42.10 0.82
N THR A 204 21.96 -42.03 0.71
CA THR A 204 22.87 -43.19 0.88
C THR A 204 23.53 -43.25 2.26
N ARG A 205 23.27 -42.28 3.14
CA ARG A 205 23.89 -42.14 4.47
C ARG A 205 23.05 -42.83 5.55
N GLU A 206 23.63 -43.83 6.22
CA GLU A 206 22.96 -44.60 7.28
C GLU A 206 22.61 -43.75 8.50
N ASP A 207 23.49 -42.83 8.92
CA ASP A 207 23.27 -41.90 10.04
C ASP A 207 22.02 -41.03 9.84
N LEU A 208 21.82 -40.55 8.61
CA LEU A 208 20.65 -39.75 8.24
C LEU A 208 19.38 -40.59 8.09
N ALA A 209 19.52 -41.86 7.68
CA ALA A 209 18.40 -42.80 7.61
C ALA A 209 17.89 -43.17 9.02
N GLU A 210 18.81 -43.39 9.96
CA GLU A 210 18.47 -43.63 11.36
C GLU A 210 17.81 -42.40 11.99
N LEU A 211 18.38 -41.20 11.80
CA LEU A 211 17.82 -39.95 12.34
C LEU A 211 16.40 -39.68 11.81
N LEU A 212 16.15 -39.96 10.52
CA LEU A 212 14.82 -39.90 9.93
C LEU A 212 13.86 -40.92 10.56
N HIS A 213 14.33 -42.14 10.82
CA HIS A 213 13.52 -43.18 11.48
C HIS A 213 13.16 -42.80 12.92
N GLN A 214 14.12 -42.25 13.68
CA GLN A 214 13.90 -41.70 15.03
C GLN A 214 12.88 -40.54 15.00
N ALA A 215 13.01 -39.60 14.06
CA ALA A 215 12.04 -38.50 13.89
C ALA A 215 10.64 -39.00 13.48
N TRP A 216 10.55 -40.03 12.62
CA TRP A 216 9.29 -40.62 12.17
C TRP A 216 8.56 -41.38 13.27
N THR A 217 9.29 -42.18 14.05
CA THR A 217 8.73 -42.94 15.17
C THR A 217 8.23 -42.01 16.28
N ALA A 218 8.96 -40.94 16.59
CA ALA A 218 8.55 -39.94 17.58
C ALA A 218 7.22 -39.22 17.23
N LEU A 219 6.86 -39.12 15.95
CA LEU A 219 5.60 -38.51 15.49
C LEU A 219 4.36 -39.42 15.64
N ASN A 220 4.55 -40.70 15.99
CA ASN A 220 3.54 -41.77 16.00
C ASN A 220 2.48 -41.64 14.87
N PRO A 221 2.89 -41.78 13.60
CA PRO A 221 2.07 -41.48 12.43
C PRO A 221 1.02 -42.56 12.10
N GLY A 222 0.95 -43.64 12.88
CA GLY A 222 0.11 -44.81 12.62
C GLY A 222 0.63 -45.67 11.47
N ARG A 223 -0.27 -46.34 10.73
CA ARG A 223 0.05 -47.26 9.61
C ARG A 223 0.50 -46.53 8.32
N ARG A 224 1.38 -45.54 8.42
CA ARG A 224 1.95 -44.82 7.27
C ARG A 224 3.35 -45.35 6.96
N THR A 225 3.70 -45.38 5.67
CA THR A 225 5.05 -45.70 5.21
C THR A 225 6.03 -44.56 5.49
N LEU A 226 7.28 -44.90 5.81
CA LEU A 226 8.36 -43.94 6.01
C LEU A 226 8.58 -43.13 4.70
N PRO A 227 8.58 -41.79 4.74
CA PRO A 227 8.87 -40.97 3.56
C PRO A 227 10.31 -41.12 3.08
N ARG A 228 10.55 -40.97 1.76
CA ARG A 228 11.91 -40.97 1.21
C ARG A 228 12.66 -39.69 1.61
N LEU A 229 13.92 -39.82 2.04
CA LEU A 229 14.84 -38.70 2.19
C LEU A 229 15.64 -38.54 0.89
N LEU A 230 15.59 -37.34 0.33
CA LEU A 230 16.13 -36.99 -0.97
C LEU A 230 17.04 -35.76 -0.86
N PHE A 231 18.02 -35.65 -1.75
CA PHE A 231 18.92 -34.52 -1.81
C PHE A 231 18.90 -33.82 -3.17
N SER A 232 18.96 -32.49 -3.16
CA SER A 232 19.14 -31.72 -4.39
C SER A 232 19.66 -30.30 -4.16
N ASN A 233 20.68 -29.91 -4.91
CA ASN A 233 21.12 -28.50 -5.04
C ASN A 233 20.10 -27.55 -5.71
N GLN A 234 18.94 -28.05 -6.16
CA GLN A 234 17.88 -27.21 -6.76
C GLN A 234 16.90 -26.64 -5.71
N VAL A 235 16.91 -27.13 -4.47
CA VAL A 235 16.14 -26.53 -3.37
C VAL A 235 17.04 -25.62 -2.54
N SER A 236 16.55 -24.43 -2.20
CA SER A 236 17.30 -23.50 -1.35
C SER A 236 17.30 -23.94 0.12
N GLY A 237 16.31 -24.75 0.54
CA GLY A 237 16.13 -25.25 1.91
C GLY A 237 15.27 -26.52 1.94
N PRO A 238 14.97 -27.08 3.13
CA PRO A 238 14.12 -28.27 3.29
C PRO A 238 12.73 -28.10 2.67
N VAL A 239 12.22 -29.17 2.04
CA VAL A 239 10.85 -29.21 1.48
C VAL A 239 10.24 -30.62 1.58
N ALA A 240 9.15 -30.76 2.31
CA ALA A 240 8.25 -31.91 2.27
C ALA A 240 7.28 -31.87 1.07
N ALA A 241 7.48 -32.75 0.08
CA ALA A 241 6.72 -32.76 -1.17
C ALA A 241 6.24 -34.16 -1.62
N GLY A 242 5.24 -34.18 -2.52
CA GLY A 242 4.62 -35.40 -3.05
C GLY A 242 3.31 -35.79 -2.35
N ILE A 243 2.36 -36.37 -3.11
CA ILE A 243 1.04 -36.81 -2.60
C ILE A 243 1.02 -38.35 -2.42
N ARG A 244 1.23 -39.10 -3.52
CA ARG A 244 1.18 -40.57 -3.52
C ARG A 244 2.45 -41.22 -2.98
N SER A 245 3.57 -40.51 -3.09
CA SER A 245 4.89 -40.95 -2.63
C SER A 245 5.57 -39.74 -2.00
N PRO A 246 5.24 -39.40 -0.74
CA PRO A 246 5.80 -38.24 -0.08
C PRO A 246 7.29 -38.45 0.23
N GLY A 247 8.05 -37.37 0.17
CA GLY A 247 9.47 -37.35 0.52
C GLY A 247 9.90 -35.98 1.01
N ILE A 248 11.02 -35.96 1.73
CA ILE A 248 11.68 -34.74 2.21
C ILE A 248 12.89 -34.51 1.31
N ILE A 249 12.95 -33.35 0.67
CA ILE A 249 14.12 -32.91 -0.08
C ILE A 249 14.94 -31.96 0.80
N LEU A 250 16.22 -32.27 1.01
CA LEU A 250 17.18 -31.37 1.65
C LEU A 250 18.20 -30.83 0.62
N PRO A 251 18.76 -29.62 0.82
CA PRO A 251 19.99 -29.21 0.15
C PRO A 251 21.12 -30.17 0.51
N GLU A 252 21.98 -30.54 -0.45
CA GLU A 252 23.05 -31.53 -0.24
C GLU A 252 24.01 -31.12 0.88
N THR A 253 24.32 -29.83 0.99
CA THR A 253 25.24 -29.30 2.01
C THR A 253 24.60 -29.05 3.38
N LEU A 254 23.28 -29.24 3.53
CA LEU A 254 22.60 -28.86 4.77
C LEU A 254 22.95 -29.76 5.97
N PRO A 255 22.98 -31.11 5.86
CA PRO A 255 23.27 -31.97 7.02
C PRO A 255 24.65 -31.73 7.64
N ASP A 256 25.61 -31.22 6.85
CA ASP A 256 26.98 -30.98 7.29
C ASP A 256 27.19 -29.56 7.86
N GLN A 257 26.16 -28.69 7.79
CA GLN A 257 26.21 -27.29 8.27
C GLN A 257 25.48 -27.07 9.60
N ILE A 258 24.73 -28.07 10.10
CA ILE A 258 23.94 -27.99 11.32
C ILE A 258 24.17 -29.22 12.19
N ASN A 259 23.93 -29.12 13.49
CA ASN A 259 24.10 -30.27 14.38
C ASN A 259 22.93 -31.27 14.28
N THR A 260 23.14 -32.48 14.81
CA THR A 260 22.17 -33.58 14.74
C THR A 260 20.82 -33.24 15.39
N GLU A 261 20.80 -32.43 16.46
CA GLU A 261 19.57 -32.02 17.13
C GLU A 261 18.76 -31.02 16.26
N GLN A 262 19.44 -30.03 15.68
CA GLN A 262 18.86 -29.08 14.73
C GLN A 262 18.29 -29.80 13.51
N LEU A 263 19.03 -30.75 12.95
CA LEU A 263 18.57 -31.57 11.83
C LEU A 263 17.35 -32.43 12.22
N ARG A 264 17.35 -33.03 13.41
CA ARG A 264 16.19 -33.78 13.94
C ARG A 264 14.95 -32.89 14.07
N ASN A 265 15.11 -31.68 14.61
CA ASN A 265 14.02 -30.70 14.76
C ASN A 265 13.42 -30.30 13.40
N ILE A 266 14.27 -30.11 12.38
CA ILE A 266 13.85 -29.85 10.99
C ILE A 266 13.13 -31.06 10.39
N LEU A 267 13.67 -32.27 10.55
CA LEU A 267 13.02 -33.49 10.05
C LEU A 267 11.65 -33.71 10.68
N ILE A 268 11.48 -33.47 11.99
CA ILE A 268 10.18 -33.52 12.68
C ILE A 268 9.20 -32.51 12.07
N HIS A 269 9.65 -31.28 11.76
CA HIS A 269 8.83 -30.25 11.13
C HIS A 269 8.35 -30.65 9.72
N GLU A 270 9.27 -31.09 8.85
CA GLU A 270 8.94 -31.51 7.48
C GLU A 270 8.09 -32.79 7.45
N LEU A 271 8.37 -33.76 8.33
CA LEU A 271 7.54 -34.95 8.50
C LEU A 271 6.13 -34.59 9.01
N ALA A 272 5.97 -33.55 9.85
CA ALA A 272 4.66 -33.10 10.30
C ALA A 272 3.77 -32.67 9.11
N HIS A 273 4.30 -31.95 8.12
CA HIS A 273 3.56 -31.62 6.89
C HIS A 273 3.04 -32.88 6.16
N ILE A 274 3.87 -33.93 6.07
CA ILE A 274 3.52 -35.22 5.44
C ILE A 274 2.46 -35.97 6.26
N VAL A 275 2.63 -36.05 7.58
CA VAL A 275 1.66 -36.69 8.50
C VAL A 275 0.29 -35.98 8.44
N ARG A 276 0.28 -34.67 8.20
CA ARG A 276 -0.96 -33.87 8.08
C ARG A 276 -1.55 -33.87 6.67
N GLY A 277 -0.77 -34.21 5.65
CA GLY A 277 -1.19 -34.13 4.24
C GLY A 277 -1.29 -32.69 3.73
N ASP A 278 -0.49 -31.79 4.31
CA ASP A 278 -0.55 -30.35 4.04
C ASP A 278 -0.27 -30.01 2.56
N GLN A 279 0.37 -30.92 1.81
CA GLN A 279 0.56 -30.81 0.36
C GLN A 279 -0.77 -30.65 -0.40
N ILE A 280 -1.85 -31.33 0.04
CA ILE A 280 -3.17 -31.22 -0.60
C ILE A 280 -3.76 -29.83 -0.33
N VAL A 281 -3.59 -29.32 0.90
CA VAL A 281 -4.04 -27.97 1.27
C VAL A 281 -3.28 -26.92 0.46
N VAL A 282 -1.96 -27.04 0.32
CA VAL A 282 -1.13 -26.14 -0.53
C VAL A 282 -1.62 -26.11 -1.98
N LEU A 283 -2.00 -27.25 -2.56
CA LEU A 283 -2.54 -27.32 -3.92
C LEU A 283 -3.89 -26.59 -4.02
N LEU A 284 -4.78 -26.82 -3.05
CA LEU A 284 -6.07 -26.14 -2.97
C LEU A 284 -5.91 -24.62 -2.79
N GLN A 285 -4.98 -24.17 -1.94
CA GLN A 285 -4.65 -22.76 -1.75
C GLN A 285 -4.21 -22.10 -3.07
N ASN A 286 -3.33 -22.75 -3.83
CA ASN A 286 -2.81 -22.23 -5.09
C ASN A 286 -3.88 -22.22 -6.20
N PHE A 287 -4.71 -23.27 -6.29
CA PHE A 287 -5.84 -23.34 -7.21
C PHE A 287 -6.86 -22.21 -6.94
N ILE A 288 -7.29 -22.06 -5.68
CA ILE A 288 -8.20 -20.98 -5.27
C ILE A 288 -7.57 -19.61 -5.49
N ARG A 289 -6.27 -19.44 -5.21
CA ARG A 289 -5.55 -18.19 -5.49
C ARG A 289 -5.52 -17.84 -6.98
N ALA A 290 -5.46 -18.82 -7.88
CA ALA A 290 -5.51 -18.57 -9.32
C ALA A 290 -6.89 -18.09 -9.78
N LEU A 291 -7.98 -18.66 -9.24
CA LEU A 291 -9.35 -18.27 -9.58
C LEU A 291 -9.80 -16.96 -8.90
N PHE A 292 -9.46 -16.78 -7.64
CA PHE A 292 -9.91 -15.64 -6.82
C PHE A 292 -8.80 -14.60 -6.59
N TRP A 293 -7.92 -14.40 -7.59
CA TRP A 293 -6.73 -13.56 -7.48
C TRP A 293 -7.01 -12.09 -7.14
N LEU A 294 -8.18 -11.56 -7.53
CA LEU A 294 -8.67 -10.21 -7.17
C LEU A 294 -9.37 -10.14 -5.80
N HIS A 295 -9.75 -11.27 -5.18
CA HIS A 295 -10.63 -11.27 -4.02
C HIS A 295 -9.84 -11.09 -2.70
N PRO A 296 -9.94 -9.95 -2.00
CA PRO A 296 -9.04 -9.62 -0.88
C PRO A 296 -9.21 -10.56 0.31
N LEU A 297 -10.46 -10.91 0.66
CA LEU A 297 -10.77 -11.83 1.77
C LEU A 297 -10.24 -13.25 1.51
N VAL A 298 -10.35 -13.77 0.28
CA VAL A 298 -9.78 -15.09 -0.09
C VAL A 298 -8.25 -15.05 -0.05
N GLY A 299 -7.63 -13.93 -0.47
CA GLY A 299 -6.20 -13.69 -0.29
C GLY A 299 -5.76 -13.68 1.18
N LEU A 300 -6.56 -13.08 2.07
CA LEU A 300 -6.31 -13.06 3.51
C LEU A 300 -6.53 -14.43 4.17
N LEU A 301 -7.60 -15.15 3.79
CA LEU A 301 -7.86 -16.53 4.21
C LEU A 301 -6.68 -17.45 3.85
N ASN A 302 -6.20 -17.38 2.60
CA ASN A 302 -5.02 -18.13 2.16
C ASN A 302 -3.77 -17.83 3.00
N ARG A 303 -3.53 -16.56 3.36
CA ARG A 303 -2.42 -16.18 4.25
C ARG A 303 -2.58 -16.77 5.65
N GLN A 304 -3.79 -16.75 6.22
CA GLN A 304 -4.05 -17.32 7.55
C GLN A 304 -3.99 -18.85 7.58
N VAL A 305 -4.44 -19.55 6.52
CA VAL A 305 -4.26 -21.01 6.39
C VAL A 305 -2.77 -21.35 6.38
N ALA A 306 -1.96 -20.63 5.58
CA ALA A 306 -0.52 -20.83 5.53
C ALA A 306 0.13 -20.59 6.90
N GLN A 307 -0.14 -19.46 7.56
CA GLN A 307 0.39 -19.18 8.91
C GLN A 307 0.01 -20.27 9.93
N SER A 308 -1.27 -20.68 9.95
CA SER A 308 -1.77 -21.68 10.90
C SER A 308 -1.18 -23.07 10.64
N ARG A 309 -0.79 -23.38 9.39
CA ARG A 309 -0.07 -24.62 9.06
C ARG A 309 1.29 -24.66 9.74
N GLU A 310 2.10 -23.61 9.58
CA GLU A 310 3.45 -23.53 10.16
C GLU A 310 3.38 -23.63 11.68
N GLU A 311 2.44 -22.92 12.32
CA GLU A 311 2.21 -22.98 13.78
C GLU A 311 1.86 -24.41 14.26
N VAL A 312 1.08 -25.18 13.51
CA VAL A 312 0.76 -26.56 13.93
C VAL A 312 1.93 -27.53 13.66
N CYS A 313 2.75 -27.30 12.64
CA CYS A 313 3.97 -28.09 12.44
C CYS A 313 5.03 -27.75 13.50
N ASP A 314 5.11 -26.50 13.93
CA ASP A 314 5.88 -26.08 15.11
C ASP A 314 5.40 -26.75 16.40
N ASN A 315 4.09 -27.00 16.57
CA ASN A 315 3.57 -27.77 17.72
C ASN A 315 4.07 -29.22 17.75
N TYR A 316 4.38 -29.84 16.59
CA TYR A 316 4.95 -31.21 16.56
C TYR A 316 6.40 -31.24 17.04
N VAL A 317 7.20 -30.20 16.75
CA VAL A 317 8.57 -30.07 17.28
C VAL A 317 8.54 -29.76 18.78
N LEU A 318 7.67 -28.83 19.21
CA LEU A 318 7.46 -28.47 20.63
C LEU A 318 6.90 -29.59 21.52
N ALA A 319 6.53 -30.74 20.95
CA ALA A 319 6.16 -31.93 21.71
C ALA A 319 7.38 -32.77 22.14
N ILE A 320 8.56 -32.51 21.57
CA ILE A 320 9.78 -33.31 21.70
C ILE A 320 10.99 -32.44 22.10
N ALA A 321 11.05 -31.19 21.63
CA ALA A 321 12.10 -30.21 21.94
C ALA A 321 11.52 -28.98 22.66
N ASP A 322 12.38 -28.24 23.38
CA ASP A 322 11.99 -26.99 24.01
C ASP A 322 11.91 -25.82 23.01
N ALA A 323 11.22 -24.75 23.41
CA ALA A 323 10.99 -23.60 22.54
C ALA A 323 12.26 -22.78 22.23
N SER A 324 13.28 -22.82 23.09
CA SER A 324 14.51 -22.05 22.96
C SER A 324 15.49 -22.74 22.01
N SER A 325 15.76 -24.04 22.20
CA SER A 325 16.55 -24.86 21.26
C SER A 325 15.95 -24.84 19.85
N TYR A 326 14.62 -24.97 19.76
CA TYR A 326 13.95 -24.90 18.46
C TYR A 326 13.99 -23.48 17.84
N SER A 327 13.85 -22.42 18.65
CA SER A 327 14.03 -21.03 18.14
C SER A 327 15.44 -20.80 17.61
N LEU A 328 16.48 -21.34 18.27
CA LEU A 328 17.86 -21.30 17.78
C LEU A 328 18.02 -22.10 16.48
N THR A 329 17.37 -23.27 16.37
CA THR A 329 17.32 -24.06 15.12
C THR A 329 16.76 -23.21 13.96
N LEU A 330 15.63 -22.54 14.17
CA LEU A 330 15.02 -21.67 13.15
C LEU A 330 15.90 -20.45 12.81
N LEU A 331 16.61 -19.88 13.80
CA LEU A 331 17.59 -18.81 13.60
C LEU A 331 18.76 -19.26 12.73
N THR A 332 19.39 -20.40 13.06
CA THR A 332 20.48 -21.00 12.26
C THR A 332 20.03 -21.26 10.83
N MET A 333 18.87 -21.89 10.64
CA MET A 333 18.28 -22.08 9.31
C MET A 333 18.09 -20.77 8.56
N SER A 334 17.56 -19.73 9.22
CA SER A 334 17.39 -18.42 8.59
C SER A 334 18.70 -17.74 8.16
N GLN A 335 19.83 -18.11 8.74
CA GLN A 335 21.15 -17.59 8.38
C GLN A 335 21.71 -18.35 7.17
N LEU A 336 21.68 -19.68 7.18
CA LEU A 336 22.15 -20.53 6.09
C LEU A 336 21.37 -20.28 4.79
N LEU A 337 20.06 -20.07 4.89
CA LEU A 337 19.15 -19.84 3.77
C LEU A 337 19.23 -18.43 3.13
N LYS A 338 20.15 -17.55 3.57
CA LYS A 338 20.29 -16.18 3.01
C LYS A 338 20.90 -16.12 1.61
N SER A 339 21.46 -17.22 1.09
CA SER A 339 22.04 -17.27 -0.25
C SER A 339 20.96 -17.36 -1.34
N PRO A 340 20.82 -16.38 -2.25
CA PRO A 340 19.74 -16.35 -3.23
C PRO A 340 20.01 -17.25 -4.45
N ARG A 341 20.02 -18.59 -4.25
CA ARG A 341 19.80 -19.55 -5.35
C ARG A 341 18.31 -19.86 -5.50
N ALA A 342 17.55 -18.82 -5.82
CA ALA A 342 16.15 -18.96 -6.20
C ALA A 342 16.03 -19.13 -7.72
N TYR A 343 15.94 -20.37 -8.19
CA TYR A 343 15.31 -20.63 -9.48
C TYR A 343 13.83 -20.25 -9.38
N SER A 344 13.53 -19.01 -9.80
CA SER A 344 12.20 -18.41 -9.73
C SER A 344 11.18 -19.28 -10.49
N GLY A 345 10.26 -19.90 -9.76
CA GLY A 345 9.23 -20.79 -10.31
C GLY A 345 8.96 -22.02 -9.45
N ALA A 346 9.88 -23.00 -9.42
CA ALA A 346 9.58 -24.36 -8.95
C ALA A 346 9.25 -24.47 -7.46
N VAL A 347 9.90 -23.69 -6.60
CA VAL A 347 9.82 -23.82 -5.13
C VAL A 347 8.70 -22.96 -4.50
N GLY A 348 8.11 -22.04 -5.29
CA GLY A 348 7.10 -21.08 -4.84
C GLY A 348 5.75 -21.68 -4.41
N LEU A 349 5.49 -22.98 -4.64
CA LEU A 349 4.31 -23.66 -4.10
C LEU A 349 4.38 -23.80 -2.57
N PHE A 350 5.56 -24.10 -2.02
CA PHE A 350 5.71 -24.55 -0.62
C PHE A 350 6.38 -23.51 0.30
N THR A 351 7.14 -22.55 -0.25
CA THR A 351 7.73 -21.47 0.57
C THR A 351 6.70 -20.43 0.98
N ALA A 352 5.97 -20.70 2.07
CA ALA A 352 5.36 -19.64 2.84
C ALA A 352 6.48 -18.79 3.47
N ARG A 353 6.83 -17.66 2.84
CA ARG A 353 7.68 -16.61 3.45
C ARG A 353 6.93 -15.92 4.59
N TRP A 354 6.67 -16.66 5.67
CA TRP A 354 6.29 -16.12 6.96
C TRP A 354 7.54 -15.74 7.75
N LYS A 355 7.38 -14.79 8.66
CA LYS A 355 8.52 -14.10 9.28
C LYS A 355 9.00 -14.91 10.47
N LEU A 356 10.29 -15.24 10.48
CA LEU A 356 10.98 -15.96 11.56
C LEU A 356 10.62 -15.42 12.94
N GLU A 357 10.66 -14.09 13.08
CA GLU A 357 10.26 -13.32 14.26
C GLU A 357 8.88 -13.73 14.81
N GLN A 358 7.88 -13.89 13.94
CA GLN A 358 6.52 -14.26 14.34
C GLN A 358 6.40 -15.76 14.69
N ARG A 359 7.28 -16.63 14.16
CA ARG A 359 7.40 -18.02 14.63
C ARG A 359 8.02 -18.04 16.01
N VAL A 360 9.20 -17.43 16.20
CA VAL A 360 9.91 -17.35 17.49
C VAL A 360 9.03 -16.73 18.58
N ALA A 361 8.41 -15.57 18.34
CA ALA A 361 7.48 -14.96 19.28
C ALA A 361 6.28 -15.88 19.62
N GLY A 362 5.76 -16.62 18.63
CA GLY A 362 4.72 -17.61 18.84
C GLY A 362 5.18 -18.88 19.56
N LEU A 363 6.46 -19.26 19.47
CA LEU A 363 7.04 -20.39 20.21
C LEU A 363 7.22 -20.06 21.70
N LEU A 364 7.53 -18.79 21.99
CA LEU A 364 7.77 -18.27 23.35
C LEU A 364 6.48 -17.84 24.09
N ASP A 365 5.30 -17.84 23.45
CA ASP A 365 4.02 -17.61 24.14
C ASP A 365 3.60 -18.84 24.96
N GLU A 366 3.82 -18.78 26.27
CA GLU A 366 3.42 -19.83 27.22
C GLU A 366 1.90 -20.11 27.23
N ARG A 367 1.06 -19.17 26.78
CA ARG A 367 -0.41 -19.30 26.74
C ARG A 367 -0.93 -19.98 25.47
N ARG A 368 -0.02 -20.41 24.57
CA ARG A 368 -0.32 -21.15 23.34
C ARG A 368 -0.71 -22.60 23.62
N SER A 369 -1.79 -23.07 22.99
CA SER A 369 -2.10 -24.50 22.94
C SER A 369 -1.10 -25.25 22.04
N ARG A 370 -0.37 -26.20 22.62
CA ARG A 370 0.56 -27.10 21.90
C ARG A 370 -0.13 -28.31 21.25
N VAL A 371 -1.46 -28.36 21.25
CA VAL A 371 -2.23 -29.47 20.67
C VAL A 371 -2.00 -29.56 19.15
N THR A 372 -1.71 -30.77 18.66
CA THR A 372 -1.36 -31.06 17.26
C THR A 372 -2.52 -31.60 16.42
N ARG A 373 -3.55 -32.18 17.06
CA ARG A 373 -4.74 -32.77 16.42
C ARG A 373 -6.00 -32.44 17.25
N LEU A 374 -7.12 -32.19 16.59
CA LEU A 374 -8.42 -32.01 17.23
C LEU A 374 -9.04 -33.36 17.61
N SER A 375 -9.90 -33.36 18.62
CA SER A 375 -10.81 -34.48 18.87
C SER A 375 -11.93 -34.51 17.81
N LEU A 376 -12.45 -35.71 17.52
CA LEU A 376 -13.57 -35.92 16.60
C LEU A 376 -14.78 -35.00 16.86
N PRO A 377 -15.28 -34.80 18.11
CA PRO A 377 -16.39 -33.88 18.37
C PRO A 377 -16.05 -32.40 18.17
N ALA A 378 -14.79 -31.99 18.38
CA ALA A 378 -14.37 -30.62 18.08
C ALA A 378 -14.29 -30.37 16.57
N TRP A 379 -13.87 -31.38 15.80
CA TRP A 379 -13.87 -31.30 14.34
C TRP A 379 -15.29 -31.29 13.76
N SER A 380 -16.20 -32.15 14.24
CA SER A 380 -17.59 -32.16 13.75
C SER A 380 -18.31 -30.84 14.06
N LEU A 381 -18.09 -30.23 15.22
CA LEU A 381 -18.63 -28.90 15.55
C LEU A 381 -18.15 -27.82 14.55
N ILE A 382 -16.85 -27.80 14.21
CA ILE A 382 -16.30 -26.85 13.23
C ILE A 382 -16.94 -27.06 11.85
N VAL A 383 -17.13 -28.31 11.42
CA VAL A 383 -17.79 -28.63 10.14
C VAL A 383 -19.25 -28.19 10.15
N VAL A 384 -20.01 -28.47 11.20
CA VAL A 384 -21.42 -28.08 11.33
C VAL A 384 -21.57 -26.56 11.32
N VAL A 385 -20.79 -25.82 12.11
CA VAL A 385 -20.83 -24.35 12.14
C VAL A 385 -20.49 -23.76 10.77
N SER A 386 -19.46 -24.29 10.09
CA SER A 386 -19.06 -23.83 8.76
C SER A 386 -20.12 -24.13 7.69
N ALA A 387 -20.81 -25.28 7.80
CA ALA A 387 -21.90 -25.67 6.91
C ALA A 387 -23.14 -24.79 7.11
N VAL A 388 -23.58 -24.58 8.36
CA VAL A 388 -24.70 -23.68 8.70
C VAL A 388 -24.47 -22.30 8.12
N ILE A 389 -23.27 -21.73 8.31
CA ILE A 389 -22.95 -20.38 7.82
C ILE A 389 -22.87 -20.33 6.29
N SER A 390 -22.44 -21.40 5.63
CA SER A 390 -22.48 -21.49 4.16
C SER A 390 -23.92 -21.52 3.63
N VAL A 391 -24.82 -22.20 4.34
CA VAL A 391 -26.27 -22.23 4.03
C VAL A 391 -26.90 -20.86 4.31
N THR A 392 -26.62 -20.23 5.46
CA THR A 392 -27.16 -18.88 5.79
C THR A 392 -26.65 -17.81 4.84
N ALA A 393 -25.36 -17.83 4.47
CA ALA A 393 -24.81 -16.91 3.48
C ALA A 393 -25.46 -17.06 2.10
N ALA A 394 -25.91 -18.27 1.76
CA ALA A 394 -26.58 -18.54 0.50
C ALA A 394 -28.11 -18.38 0.56
N ALA A 395 -28.72 -18.35 1.75
CA ALA A 395 -30.12 -17.94 1.91
C ALA A 395 -30.33 -16.45 1.60
N GLY A 396 -29.26 -15.65 1.65
CA GLY A 396 -29.23 -14.23 1.26
C GLY A 396 -28.90 -13.96 -0.22
N THR A 397 -28.94 -14.96 -1.10
CA THR A 397 -28.71 -14.76 -2.55
C THR A 397 -29.86 -14.01 -3.22
N VAL A 398 -29.54 -13.25 -4.26
CA VAL A 398 -30.53 -12.60 -5.11
C VAL A 398 -31.06 -13.59 -6.14
N SER A 399 -32.36 -13.54 -6.43
CA SER A 399 -33.03 -14.33 -7.48
C SER A 399 -33.97 -13.46 -8.34
N MET A 400 -34.23 -13.91 -9.57
CA MET A 400 -35.17 -13.29 -10.49
C MET A 400 -36.57 -13.88 -10.27
N ALA A 401 -37.52 -13.04 -9.87
CA ALA A 401 -38.92 -13.46 -9.77
C ALA A 401 -39.49 -13.70 -11.18
N ALA A 402 -39.87 -14.94 -11.48
CA ALA A 402 -40.74 -15.24 -12.60
C ALA A 402 -42.17 -14.83 -12.22
N ALA A 403 -42.78 -13.93 -12.99
CA ALA A 403 -44.17 -13.56 -12.79
C ALA A 403 -45.07 -14.64 -13.40
N GLU A 404 -45.70 -15.47 -12.55
CA GLU A 404 -46.84 -16.27 -12.97
C GLU A 404 -48.01 -15.34 -13.30
N SER A 405 -48.57 -15.50 -14.49
CA SER A 405 -49.72 -14.74 -14.96
C SER A 405 -51.00 -15.24 -14.30
N VAL A 406 -51.47 -14.54 -13.27
CA VAL A 406 -52.79 -14.79 -12.67
C VAL A 406 -53.85 -14.15 -13.56
N GLU A 407 -54.65 -15.00 -14.21
CA GLU A 407 -55.83 -14.58 -14.95
C GLU A 407 -56.95 -14.18 -13.98
N SER A 408 -57.60 -13.06 -14.25
CA SER A 408 -58.58 -12.42 -13.38
C SER A 408 -59.98 -12.93 -13.68
N ASP A 409 -60.67 -13.49 -12.67
CA ASP A 409 -62.13 -13.51 -12.66
C ASP A 409 -62.68 -12.82 -11.40
N GLN A 410 -63.79 -12.11 -11.58
CA GLN A 410 -64.44 -11.18 -10.63
C GLN A 410 -65.69 -11.86 -9.98
N PRO A 411 -66.59 -11.20 -9.19
CA PRO A 411 -66.66 -9.79 -8.73
C PRO A 411 -67.04 -9.53 -7.24
N ALA A 412 -66.98 -8.23 -6.87
CA ALA A 412 -67.91 -7.48 -5.97
C ALA A 412 -68.10 -7.83 -4.47
N LYS A 413 -67.73 -6.87 -3.59
CA LYS A 413 -68.66 -5.90 -2.94
C LYS A 413 -67.96 -4.96 -1.92
N ALA A 414 -68.42 -3.71 -1.85
CA ALA A 414 -68.19 -2.77 -0.73
C ALA A 414 -69.23 -3.04 0.41
N PRO A 415 -69.19 -2.44 1.64
CA PRO A 415 -68.91 -1.01 1.91
C PRO A 415 -68.26 -0.60 3.27
N LEU A 416 -68.08 0.72 3.38
CA LEU A 416 -67.73 1.61 4.50
C LEU A 416 -68.16 1.24 5.94
N LYS A 417 -67.36 1.68 6.95
CA LYS A 417 -67.64 2.79 7.91
C LYS A 417 -66.47 2.98 8.93
N THR A 418 -65.83 4.13 9.12
CA THR A 418 -66.17 5.42 9.79
C THR A 418 -65.96 5.46 11.32
N ALA A 419 -65.10 6.41 11.79
CA ALA A 419 -65.07 7.06 13.14
C ALA A 419 -64.81 6.17 14.39
N SER A 420 -64.31 6.67 15.54
CA SER A 420 -63.59 7.90 15.93
C SER A 420 -63.11 7.70 17.39
N ASN A 421 -61.97 8.27 17.79
CA ASN A 421 -61.77 9.07 19.03
C ASN A 421 -60.30 9.13 19.50
N GLU A 422 -59.77 10.36 19.43
CA GLU A 422 -58.69 10.92 20.25
C GLU A 422 -59.20 11.31 21.68
N PRO A 423 -58.38 11.92 22.57
CA PRO A 423 -56.93 11.74 22.83
C PRO A 423 -56.61 11.67 24.34
N LYS A 424 -55.33 11.45 24.71
CA LYS A 424 -54.64 12.22 25.78
C LYS A 424 -53.11 12.00 25.82
N THR A 425 -52.39 13.04 25.35
CA THR A 425 -51.15 13.62 25.93
C THR A 425 -50.13 12.73 26.68
N SER A 426 -48.92 12.61 26.14
CA SER A 426 -47.70 13.13 26.80
C SER A 426 -46.57 13.40 25.78
N ASP A 427 -46.24 14.69 25.65
CA ASP A 427 -44.92 15.32 25.48
C ASP A 427 -43.92 14.96 24.36
N GLU A 428 -43.67 16.02 23.59
CA GLU A 428 -42.41 16.50 23.01
C GLU A 428 -41.64 15.65 21.98
N SER A 429 -41.62 16.23 20.77
CA SER A 429 -40.82 15.83 19.62
C SER A 429 -40.00 17.05 19.14
N VAL A 430 -39.29 16.85 18.02
CA VAL A 430 -38.71 17.87 17.09
C VAL A 430 -37.23 18.22 17.39
N GLN A 431 -36.26 18.07 16.47
CA GLN A 431 -36.24 17.56 15.08
C GLN A 431 -34.82 17.04 14.75
N LYS A 432 -34.69 16.03 13.89
CA LYS A 432 -33.45 15.78 13.14
C LYS A 432 -33.76 15.69 11.66
N THR A 433 -33.46 16.77 10.95
CA THR A 433 -33.84 16.98 9.55
C THR A 433 -32.91 16.25 8.57
N ALA A 434 -33.47 15.93 7.40
CA ALA A 434 -32.90 15.29 6.23
C ALA A 434 -31.38 15.34 6.03
N VAL A 435 -30.81 14.20 5.64
CA VAL A 435 -29.56 14.13 4.86
C VAL A 435 -29.95 14.17 3.39
N THR A 436 -29.66 15.28 2.72
CA THR A 436 -29.82 15.47 1.27
C THR A 436 -28.75 14.69 0.50
N ASP A 437 -29.08 14.29 -0.73
CA ASP A 437 -28.17 13.63 -1.66
C ASP A 437 -26.82 14.34 -1.86
N LYS A 438 -25.76 13.56 -2.13
CA LYS A 438 -24.58 14.06 -2.85
C LYS A 438 -24.47 13.37 -4.22
N PRO A 439 -24.25 14.12 -5.30
CA PRO A 439 -24.24 13.59 -6.66
C PRO A 439 -22.94 12.83 -6.99
N LYS A 440 -22.99 12.10 -8.11
CA LYS A 440 -21.86 11.38 -8.71
C LYS A 440 -20.78 12.35 -9.19
N THR A 441 -19.53 11.91 -9.16
CA THR A 441 -18.40 12.63 -9.74
C THR A 441 -18.36 12.42 -11.26
N ASP A 442 -18.86 13.38 -12.02
CA ASP A 442 -18.40 13.56 -13.40
C ASP A 442 -16.93 14.01 -13.40
N SER A 443 -16.17 13.63 -14.42
CA SER A 443 -14.79 14.08 -14.58
C SER A 443 -14.74 15.59 -14.86
N ALA A 444 -14.34 16.39 -13.88
CA ALA A 444 -14.16 17.82 -14.05
C ALA A 444 -13.09 18.14 -15.11
N PRO A 445 -13.28 19.18 -15.95
CA PRO A 445 -12.33 19.56 -16.99
C PRO A 445 -10.98 20.00 -16.39
N ALA A 446 -9.91 19.86 -17.18
CA ALA A 446 -8.54 20.11 -16.72
C ALA A 446 -8.29 21.54 -16.22
N ASP A 447 -9.09 22.51 -16.68
CA ASP A 447 -8.83 23.95 -16.59
C ASP A 447 -9.38 24.66 -15.34
N GLN A 448 -10.03 23.95 -14.41
CA GLN A 448 -10.55 24.58 -13.19
C GLN A 448 -9.42 24.98 -12.23
N LYS A 449 -8.97 26.24 -12.33
CA LYS A 449 -8.01 26.84 -11.39
C LYS A 449 -8.65 26.99 -10.00
N PHE A 450 -7.85 26.76 -8.96
CA PHE A 450 -8.19 27.15 -7.60
C PHE A 450 -8.10 28.67 -7.48
N ARG A 451 -9.09 29.31 -6.85
CA ARG A 451 -9.07 30.73 -6.51
C ARG A 451 -9.05 30.92 -5.01
N TYR A 452 -8.15 31.78 -4.53
CA TYR A 452 -8.07 32.14 -3.12
C TYR A 452 -7.91 33.65 -2.95
N THR A 453 -8.84 34.24 -2.21
CA THR A 453 -8.72 35.60 -1.67
C THR A 453 -8.41 35.53 -0.18
N GLY A 454 -7.88 36.62 0.36
CA GLY A 454 -7.62 36.70 1.80
C GLY A 454 -6.90 37.98 2.19
N ARG A 455 -6.42 38.03 3.43
CA ARG A 455 -5.59 39.10 3.96
C ARG A 455 -4.40 38.59 4.76
N VAL A 456 -3.35 39.40 4.81
CA VAL A 456 -2.20 39.24 5.69
C VAL A 456 -2.23 40.36 6.73
N VAL A 457 -2.15 39.97 8.01
CA VAL A 457 -2.18 40.87 9.16
C VAL A 457 -1.03 40.58 10.11
N ASP A 458 -0.66 41.56 10.91
CA ASP A 458 0.31 41.41 12.00
C ASP A 458 -0.33 40.69 13.22
N ALA A 459 0.46 40.57 14.30
CA ALA A 459 0.00 39.97 15.55
C ALA A 459 -1.15 40.75 16.23
N MET A 460 -1.31 42.04 15.94
CA MET A 460 -2.36 42.94 16.48
C MET A 460 -3.61 43.01 15.58
N GLY A 461 -3.55 42.46 14.36
CA GLY A 461 -4.61 42.50 13.36
C GLY A 461 -4.53 43.66 12.37
N GLN A 462 -3.45 44.44 12.36
CA GLN A 462 -3.21 45.49 11.36
C GLN A 462 -2.82 44.87 10.00
N PRO A 463 -3.29 45.42 8.87
CA PRO A 463 -2.92 44.92 7.55
C PRO A 463 -1.43 45.13 7.24
N ILE A 464 -0.80 44.14 6.59
CA ILE A 464 0.60 44.25 6.15
C ILE A 464 0.62 44.47 4.63
N GLU A 465 1.01 45.68 4.19
CA GLU A 465 1.23 46.00 2.78
C GLU A 465 2.49 45.31 2.24
N GLY A 466 2.44 44.83 0.99
CA GLY A 466 3.60 44.25 0.30
C GLY A 466 4.06 42.87 0.81
N ALA A 467 3.34 42.28 1.77
CA ALA A 467 3.56 40.89 2.19
C ALA A 467 3.42 39.94 1.00
N THR A 468 4.34 38.98 0.88
CA THR A 468 4.42 38.07 -0.27
C THR A 468 3.77 36.73 0.08
N ILE A 469 2.74 36.36 -0.70
CA ILE A 469 2.12 35.03 -0.70
C ILE A 469 2.77 34.19 -1.79
N ASN A 470 3.35 33.06 -1.41
CA ASN A 470 3.88 32.06 -2.31
C ASN A 470 2.95 30.83 -2.33
N VAL A 471 2.49 30.45 -3.51
CA VAL A 471 1.80 29.17 -3.74
C VAL A 471 2.86 28.13 -4.08
N ILE A 472 2.96 27.08 -3.27
CA ILE A 472 4.05 26.10 -3.35
C ILE A 472 3.46 24.71 -3.54
N HIS A 473 3.71 24.10 -4.70
CA HIS A 473 3.47 22.68 -4.87
C HIS A 473 4.55 21.88 -4.12
N SER A 474 4.15 21.08 -3.14
CA SER A 474 5.02 20.18 -2.40
C SER A 474 4.96 18.77 -2.98
N SER A 475 5.97 18.40 -3.78
CA SER A 475 6.15 17.03 -4.28
C SER A 475 7.26 16.30 -3.53
N ALA A 476 6.96 15.17 -2.89
CA ALA A 476 8.02 14.26 -2.44
C ALA A 476 8.64 13.54 -3.66
N ARG A 477 9.75 14.07 -4.17
CA ARG A 477 10.55 13.39 -5.20
C ARG A 477 11.33 12.26 -4.53
N GLN A 478 11.02 11.01 -4.86
CA GLN A 478 11.81 9.87 -4.43
C GLN A 478 13.20 9.95 -5.10
N LEU A 479 14.19 10.45 -4.37
CA LEU A 479 15.51 10.77 -4.93
C LEU A 479 16.32 9.54 -5.37
N ASN A 480 15.93 8.32 -4.95
CA ASN A 480 16.32 7.06 -5.58
C ASN A 480 15.48 5.89 -5.02
N ALA A 481 15.37 4.79 -5.78
CA ALA A 481 14.60 3.59 -5.40
C ALA A 481 15.11 2.85 -4.13
N GLY A 482 16.23 3.27 -3.55
CA GLY A 482 16.84 2.66 -2.36
C GLY A 482 16.84 3.51 -1.09
N VAL A 483 16.29 4.74 -1.11
CA VAL A 483 16.31 5.66 0.03
C VAL A 483 14.91 6.19 0.33
N ASN A 484 14.37 5.90 1.51
CA ASN A 484 13.10 6.46 2.00
C ASN A 484 13.29 7.87 2.58
N PHE A 485 14.02 8.73 1.86
CA PHE A 485 14.22 10.13 2.22
C PHE A 485 13.42 11.00 1.25
N PHE A 486 12.30 11.52 1.75
CA PHE A 486 11.43 12.43 1.02
C PHE A 486 11.76 13.85 1.47
N VAL A 487 12.68 14.53 0.77
CA VAL A 487 12.67 15.99 0.79
C VAL A 487 11.51 16.41 -0.10
N PRO A 488 10.51 17.17 0.40
CA PRO A 488 9.55 17.81 -0.49
C PRO A 488 10.31 18.80 -1.38
N THR A 489 10.31 18.53 -2.68
CA THR A 489 10.70 19.52 -3.69
C THR A 489 9.55 20.52 -3.82
N HIS A 490 9.81 21.73 -3.35
CA HIS A 490 8.90 22.86 -3.41
C HIS A 490 9.06 23.60 -4.74
N GLN A 491 8.02 23.55 -5.57
CA GLN A 491 7.93 24.34 -6.79
C GLN A 491 6.94 25.50 -6.57
N SER A 492 7.38 26.73 -6.81
CA SER A 492 6.46 27.87 -6.81
C SER A 492 5.53 27.78 -8.02
N LEU A 493 4.21 27.79 -7.76
CA LEU A 493 3.16 27.81 -8.78
C LEU A 493 2.72 29.24 -9.12
N ALA A 494 2.69 30.11 -8.12
CA ALA A 494 2.33 31.52 -8.24
C ALA A 494 2.90 32.30 -7.05
N GLN A 495 3.13 33.60 -7.25
CA GLN A 495 3.52 34.54 -6.20
C GLN A 495 2.70 35.82 -6.36
N VAL A 496 2.13 36.32 -5.28
CA VAL A 496 1.39 37.60 -5.24
C VAL A 496 1.82 38.43 -4.03
N ARG A 497 1.58 39.73 -4.09
CA ARG A 497 1.80 40.66 -2.97
C ARG A 497 0.48 41.25 -2.49
N THR A 498 0.41 41.59 -1.21
CA THR A 498 -0.73 42.29 -0.64
C THR A 498 -0.78 43.77 -1.03
N ASN A 499 -1.98 44.31 -1.12
CA ASN A 499 -2.23 45.75 -1.25
C ASN A 499 -2.13 46.46 0.13
N ALA A 500 -2.41 47.77 0.15
CA ALA A 500 -2.41 48.60 1.37
C ALA A 500 -3.38 48.09 2.47
N ASP A 501 -4.50 47.47 2.09
CA ASP A 501 -5.46 46.84 3.02
C ASP A 501 -5.02 45.42 3.46
N GLY A 502 -3.80 45.01 3.13
CA GLY A 502 -3.25 43.69 3.42
C GLY A 502 -3.90 42.56 2.60
N GLN A 503 -4.74 42.86 1.61
CA GLN A 503 -5.51 41.88 0.85
C GLN A 503 -4.72 41.29 -0.31
N PHE A 504 -4.97 40.02 -0.62
CA PHE A 504 -4.44 39.33 -1.80
C PHE A 504 -5.53 38.54 -2.54
N HIS A 505 -5.29 38.30 -3.82
CA HIS A 505 -6.00 37.34 -4.68
C HIS A 505 -4.98 36.50 -5.41
N VAL A 506 -5.15 35.17 -5.44
CA VAL A 506 -4.25 34.26 -6.14
C VAL A 506 -5.03 33.17 -6.86
N GLU A 507 -4.60 32.86 -8.09
CA GLU A 507 -5.12 31.74 -8.88
C GLU A 507 -3.99 30.80 -9.28
N PHE A 508 -4.22 29.50 -9.18
CA PHE A 508 -3.25 28.48 -9.59
C PHE A 508 -3.93 27.18 -10.03
N ASN A 509 -3.17 26.29 -10.67
CA ASN A 509 -3.61 24.94 -11.02
C ASN A 509 -2.63 23.93 -10.40
N ASP A 510 -3.15 22.98 -9.62
CA ASP A 510 -2.37 21.86 -9.09
C ASP A 510 -3.18 20.56 -9.19
N GLY A 511 -2.80 19.71 -10.15
CA GLY A 511 -3.44 18.42 -10.37
C GLY A 511 -3.33 17.47 -9.17
N TRP A 512 -2.29 17.60 -8.33
CA TRP A 512 -2.13 16.75 -7.16
C TRP A 512 -3.07 17.14 -6.01
N THR A 513 -3.20 18.44 -5.71
CA THR A 513 -4.22 18.94 -4.76
C THR A 513 -5.63 18.59 -5.23
N ARG A 514 -5.93 18.68 -6.54
CA ARG A 514 -7.22 18.24 -7.10
C ARG A 514 -7.46 16.74 -6.84
N TYR A 515 -6.48 15.90 -7.18
CA TYR A 515 -6.53 14.45 -6.93
C TYR A 515 -6.72 14.07 -5.44
N GLN A 516 -6.09 14.81 -4.52
CA GLN A 516 -6.27 14.61 -3.07
C GLN A 516 -7.70 14.96 -2.61
N ARG A 517 -8.27 16.09 -3.08
CA ARG A 517 -9.66 16.51 -2.80
C ARG A 517 -10.67 15.47 -3.29
N ASP A 518 -10.58 15.08 -4.57
CA ASP A 518 -11.56 14.20 -5.23
C ASP A 518 -11.70 12.84 -4.54
N ARG A 519 -10.59 12.30 -4.00
CA ARG A 519 -10.56 10.98 -3.37
C ARG A 519 -10.84 10.97 -1.87
N LYS A 520 -11.11 12.12 -1.24
CA LYS A 520 -11.34 12.25 0.23
C LYS A 520 -10.29 11.48 1.05
N ILE A 521 -9.03 11.55 0.66
CA ILE A 521 -7.97 10.78 1.30
C ILE A 521 -7.87 11.23 2.76
N ARG A 522 -7.85 10.27 3.69
CA ARG A 522 -7.73 10.52 5.13
C ARG A 522 -6.48 11.35 5.39
N LYS A 523 -6.56 12.35 6.29
CA LYS A 523 -5.41 13.21 6.67
C LYS A 523 -4.16 12.35 6.83
N SER A 524 -3.19 12.60 5.97
CA SER A 524 -1.94 11.84 5.96
C SER A 524 -1.10 12.32 7.16
N PRO A 525 -0.36 11.45 7.86
CA PRO A 525 0.31 11.82 9.10
C PRO A 525 1.34 12.95 8.91
N PRO A 526 1.66 13.72 9.98
CA PRO A 526 2.66 14.80 9.91
C PRO A 526 3.96 14.29 9.27
N GLY A 527 4.39 14.94 8.18
CA GLY A 527 5.51 14.47 7.37
C GLY A 527 5.14 14.09 5.93
N SER A 528 3.89 13.76 5.63
CA SER A 528 3.48 13.23 4.31
C SER A 528 2.81 14.28 3.40
N ASN A 529 3.11 14.23 2.09
CA ASN A 529 2.84 15.25 1.06
C ASN A 529 1.53 16.07 1.26
N PRO A 530 1.64 17.35 1.71
CA PRO A 530 0.47 18.21 1.91
C PRO A 530 -0.19 18.71 0.61
N GLY A 531 0.44 18.46 -0.55
CA GLY A 531 -0.01 19.03 -1.83
C GLY A 531 0.42 20.48 -1.96
N THR A 532 -0.51 21.39 -2.24
CA THR A 532 -0.19 22.83 -2.30
C THR A 532 -0.20 23.46 -0.91
N ILE A 533 0.90 24.17 -0.59
CA ILE A 533 1.07 25.01 0.59
C ILE A 533 0.93 26.48 0.15
N LEU A 534 0.15 27.27 0.88
CA LEU A 534 0.16 28.73 0.78
C LEU A 534 1.04 29.28 1.91
N LEU A 535 2.11 30.01 1.57
CA LEU A 535 3.04 30.62 2.52
C LEU A 535 2.99 32.15 2.43
N ALA A 536 2.69 32.82 3.54
CA ALA A 536 2.82 34.26 3.71
C ALA A 536 4.17 34.62 4.38
N THR A 537 4.83 35.64 3.82
CA THR A 537 6.11 36.18 4.30
C THR A 537 6.11 37.71 4.23
N ALA A 538 6.71 38.37 5.23
CA ALA A 538 6.97 39.80 5.21
C ALA A 538 8.32 40.11 5.91
N PRO A 539 9.04 41.17 5.52
CA PRO A 539 10.25 41.60 6.22
C PRO A 539 9.99 41.83 7.71
N GLY A 540 10.93 41.44 8.58
CA GLY A 540 10.80 41.58 10.03
C GLY A 540 9.82 40.61 10.72
N HIS A 541 9.05 39.82 9.96
CA HIS A 541 8.00 38.96 10.46
C HIS A 541 8.33 37.48 10.36
N ALA A 542 7.77 36.66 11.26
CA ALA A 542 7.80 35.22 11.15
C ALA A 542 6.86 34.70 10.05
N PRO A 543 7.27 33.69 9.24
CA PRO A 543 6.43 33.11 8.20
C PRO A 543 5.18 32.44 8.77
N ALA A 544 4.07 32.46 8.03
CA ALA A 544 2.87 31.68 8.35
C ALA A 544 2.38 30.94 7.10
N TRP A 545 1.94 29.71 7.25
CA TRP A 545 1.54 28.86 6.12
C TRP A 545 0.28 28.06 6.41
N ILE A 546 -0.41 27.69 5.32
CA ILE A 546 -1.56 26.80 5.33
C ILE A 546 -1.22 25.61 4.44
N SER A 547 -1.16 24.41 5.03
CA SER A 547 -0.74 23.16 4.37
C SER A 547 -1.91 22.19 4.07
N SER A 548 -3.16 22.60 4.31
CA SER A 548 -4.34 21.87 3.85
C SER A 548 -5.34 22.85 3.26
N LEU A 549 -5.55 22.75 1.94
CA LEU A 549 -6.60 23.47 1.24
C LEU A 549 -7.94 22.73 1.36
N GLU A 550 -8.34 22.45 2.61
CA GLU A 550 -9.67 21.96 2.99
C GLU A 550 -10.73 23.07 2.94
N GLU A 551 -10.30 24.34 3.06
CA GLU A 551 -11.22 25.48 3.00
C GLU A 551 -11.75 25.71 1.58
N THR A 552 -13.07 25.86 1.50
CA THR A 552 -13.82 26.26 0.31
C THR A 552 -13.29 27.58 -0.24
N GLU A 553 -13.21 27.70 -1.57
CA GLU A 553 -12.75 28.92 -2.27
C GLU A 553 -13.59 30.17 -1.91
N ASP A 554 -14.80 29.95 -1.38
CA ASP A 554 -15.73 30.97 -0.89
C ASP A 554 -15.35 31.61 0.46
N LYS A 555 -14.31 31.11 1.16
CA LYS A 555 -13.85 31.67 2.44
C LYS A 555 -12.55 32.49 2.26
N PRO A 556 -12.53 33.78 2.66
CA PRO A 556 -11.30 34.56 2.62
C PRO A 556 -10.32 34.06 3.70
N LEU A 557 -9.10 33.74 3.27
CA LEU A 557 -8.02 33.30 4.16
C LEU A 557 -7.47 34.45 5.00
N GLU A 558 -6.98 34.17 6.21
CA GLU A 558 -6.25 35.13 7.04
C GLU A 558 -4.89 34.56 7.45
N PHE A 559 -3.81 35.22 7.04
CA PHE A 559 -2.46 34.95 7.54
C PHE A 559 -2.11 35.95 8.63
N ARG A 560 -1.95 35.47 9.87
CA ARG A 560 -1.41 36.27 10.98
C ARG A 560 0.09 36.05 11.09
N LEU A 561 0.89 37.05 10.70
CA LEU A 561 2.34 37.05 10.83
C LEU A 561 2.75 37.58 12.20
N SER A 562 3.68 36.89 12.88
CA SER A 562 4.16 37.31 14.20
C SER A 562 5.40 38.17 14.08
N GLU A 563 5.38 39.37 14.64
CA GLU A 563 6.56 40.23 14.76
C GLU A 563 7.45 39.85 15.95
N ASN A 564 8.72 40.29 15.92
CA ASN A 564 9.62 40.38 17.08
C ASN A 564 9.73 39.10 17.93
N THR A 565 9.58 37.93 17.31
CA THR A 565 9.65 36.65 18.03
C THR A 565 11.09 36.38 18.48
N PRO A 566 11.30 35.84 19.70
CA PRO A 566 12.64 35.54 20.21
C PRO A 566 13.47 34.76 19.18
N PRO A 567 14.70 35.23 18.85
CA PRO A 567 15.55 34.57 17.88
C PRO A 567 16.12 33.28 18.48
N ILE A 568 16.50 32.33 17.62
CA ILE A 568 17.44 31.29 18.04
C ILE A 568 18.82 31.94 18.23
N ARG A 569 19.47 31.72 19.36
CA ARG A 569 20.86 32.10 19.65
C ARG A 569 21.65 30.85 19.99
N GLY A 570 22.54 30.44 19.09
CA GLY A 570 23.39 29.27 19.30
C GLY A 570 24.86 29.67 19.46
N GLN A 571 25.60 28.94 20.27
CA GLN A 571 27.07 28.98 20.29
C GLN A 571 27.65 27.60 19.97
N LEU A 572 28.52 27.55 18.95
CA LEU A 572 29.23 26.34 18.55
C LEU A 572 30.65 26.36 19.14
N VAL A 573 30.98 25.33 19.91
CA VAL A 573 32.30 25.17 20.56
C VAL A 573 32.90 23.82 20.20
N ASN A 574 34.23 23.70 20.20
CA ASN A 574 34.89 22.40 20.11
C ASN A 574 34.86 21.67 21.47
N GLN A 575 35.45 20.46 21.51
CA GLN A 575 35.58 19.67 22.74
C GLN A 575 36.36 20.39 23.87
N THR A 576 37.18 21.40 23.55
CA THR A 576 37.92 22.21 24.54
C THR A 576 37.18 23.50 24.95
N GLY A 577 35.90 23.65 24.58
CA GLY A 577 35.08 24.83 24.89
C GLY A 577 35.40 26.10 24.08
N LYS A 578 36.28 26.02 23.07
CA LYS A 578 36.66 27.15 22.22
C LYS A 578 35.67 27.33 21.06
N GLY A 579 35.15 28.55 20.92
CA GLY A 579 34.24 28.94 19.84
C GLY A 579 34.75 28.61 18.44
N GLN A 580 33.86 28.11 17.58
CA GLN A 580 34.16 27.69 16.21
C GLN A 580 33.66 28.73 15.20
N ALA A 581 34.59 29.54 14.68
CA ALA A 581 34.28 30.65 13.77
C ALA A 581 34.11 30.20 12.30
N GLY A 582 33.24 30.89 11.56
CA GLY A 582 33.01 30.62 10.12
C GLY A 582 32.28 29.31 9.81
N VAL A 583 31.82 28.58 10.83
CA VAL A 583 30.95 27.41 10.69
C VAL A 583 29.61 27.84 10.12
N THR A 584 29.09 27.06 9.18
CA THR A 584 27.84 27.34 8.48
C THR A 584 26.69 26.64 9.19
N VAL A 585 25.66 27.42 9.54
CA VAL A 585 24.41 26.93 10.13
C VAL A 585 23.28 27.20 9.15
N SER A 586 22.74 26.15 8.57
CA SER A 586 21.63 26.24 7.62
C SER A 586 20.34 25.72 8.24
N LEU A 587 19.22 26.41 8.00
CA LEU A 587 17.90 25.86 8.28
C LEU A 587 17.64 24.71 7.28
N VAL A 588 17.03 23.62 7.74
CA VAL A 588 16.63 22.48 6.88
C VAL A 588 15.11 22.45 6.75
N SER A 589 14.41 22.54 7.89
CA SER A 589 12.96 22.54 7.97
C SER A 589 12.47 23.30 9.19
N LEU A 590 11.34 23.97 9.07
CA LEU A 590 10.62 24.63 10.16
C LEU A 590 9.26 23.97 10.32
N TRP A 591 9.00 23.42 11.50
CA TRP A 591 7.77 22.69 11.85
C TRP A 591 6.91 23.54 12.78
N ASN A 592 5.60 23.57 12.53
CA ASN A 592 4.62 24.27 13.36
C ASN A 592 3.95 23.29 14.35
N THR A 593 3.37 23.83 15.43
CA THR A 593 2.69 23.07 16.47
C THR A 593 1.35 23.70 16.83
N GLU A 594 0.42 22.87 17.31
CA GLU A 594 -0.83 23.38 17.90
C GLU A 594 -0.53 24.18 19.18
N LYS A 595 -1.33 25.21 19.44
CA LYS A 595 -1.19 26.06 20.63
C LYS A 595 -1.22 25.22 21.92
N GLY A 596 -0.16 25.29 22.72
CA GLY A 596 -0.01 24.53 23.98
C GLY A 596 0.37 23.06 23.81
N ALA A 597 0.68 22.58 22.60
CA ALA A 597 1.11 21.20 22.38
C ALA A 597 2.49 20.91 22.99
N ILE A 598 3.45 21.84 22.82
CA ILE A 598 4.81 21.68 23.37
C ILE A 598 4.77 21.68 24.92
N ASP A 599 3.86 22.44 25.54
CA ASP A 599 3.73 22.48 27.00
C ASP A 599 3.24 21.14 27.56
N ARG A 600 2.23 20.53 26.91
CA ARG A 600 1.78 19.15 27.22
C ARG A 600 2.89 18.14 27.01
N TRP A 601 3.58 18.20 25.88
CA TRP A 601 4.69 17.30 25.56
C TRP A 601 5.81 17.37 26.62
N LEU A 602 6.25 18.57 27.01
CA LEU A 602 7.26 18.76 28.07
C LEU A 602 6.82 18.20 29.43
N GLN A 603 5.52 18.23 29.75
CA GLN A 603 4.96 17.63 30.97
C GLN A 603 4.91 16.09 30.90
N GLU A 604 4.76 15.50 29.71
CA GLU A 604 4.70 14.05 29.49
C GLU A 604 6.08 13.37 29.49
N LEU A 605 7.14 14.04 28.99
CA LEU A 605 8.48 13.46 28.86
C LEU A 605 9.05 12.81 30.16
N PRO A 606 8.91 13.41 31.36
CA PRO A 606 9.43 12.82 32.60
C PRO A 606 8.73 11.51 32.98
N GLU A 607 7.42 11.41 32.80
CA GLU A 607 6.66 10.18 33.10
C GLU A 607 6.94 9.07 32.10
N LEU A 608 7.03 9.42 30.80
CA LEU A 608 7.45 8.47 29.76
C LEU A 608 8.87 7.94 30.01
N ARG A 609 9.78 8.78 30.55
CA ARG A 609 11.13 8.34 30.95
C ARG A 609 11.09 7.37 32.14
N LYS A 610 10.30 7.65 33.18
CA LYS A 610 10.09 6.72 34.32
C LYS A 610 9.54 5.36 33.88
N GLN A 611 8.69 5.35 32.85
CA GLN A 611 8.09 4.15 32.27
C GLN A 611 9.03 3.39 31.31
N GLY A 612 10.26 3.85 31.10
CA GLY A 612 11.21 3.24 30.16
C GLY A 612 10.84 3.43 28.68
N LEU A 613 9.93 4.36 28.36
CA LEU A 613 9.46 4.64 27.00
C LEU A 613 10.33 5.67 26.27
N LEU A 614 11.30 6.30 26.96
CA LEU A 614 12.22 7.31 26.43
C LEU A 614 13.61 7.27 27.11
N PRO A 615 14.72 7.40 26.37
CA PRO A 615 14.97 6.97 25.00
C PRO A 615 15.86 5.72 25.01
N ALA A 616 15.26 4.53 25.08
CA ALA A 616 16.01 3.29 24.94
C ALA A 616 16.33 3.04 23.46
N TYR A 617 17.44 3.63 22.98
CA TYR A 617 17.92 3.56 21.60
C TYR A 617 18.10 2.12 21.05
N GLU A 618 18.23 1.13 21.93
CA GLU A 618 18.48 -0.27 21.58
C GLU A 618 17.21 -1.11 21.38
N ASN A 619 16.03 -0.60 21.77
CA ASN A 619 14.81 -1.41 21.83
C ASN A 619 14.04 -1.43 20.50
N HIS A 620 13.80 -2.65 19.97
CA HIS A 620 13.05 -2.92 18.74
C HIS A 620 11.56 -2.61 18.88
N ILE A 621 11.17 -1.35 18.74
CA ILE A 621 9.78 -0.92 18.85
C ILE A 621 8.99 -1.28 17.58
N LEU A 622 7.89 -2.02 17.74
CA LEU A 622 6.95 -2.36 16.66
C LEU A 622 6.23 -1.11 16.17
N GLN A 623 6.15 -0.94 14.85
CA GLN A 623 5.39 0.15 14.23
C GLN A 623 3.89 0.04 14.56
N ASP A 624 3.20 1.18 14.58
CA ASP A 624 1.77 1.32 14.85
C ASP A 624 1.35 0.90 16.28
N SER A 625 2.33 0.70 17.17
CA SER A 625 2.10 0.55 18.62
C SER A 625 2.05 1.92 19.31
N TYR A 626 1.37 2.02 20.46
CA TYR A 626 1.44 3.21 21.31
C TYR A 626 2.89 3.58 21.69
N GLN A 627 3.74 2.57 21.88
CA GLN A 627 5.18 2.74 22.12
C GLN A 627 5.94 3.34 20.92
N SER A 628 5.37 3.37 19.71
CA SER A 628 6.01 3.91 18.50
C SER A 628 5.85 5.43 18.33
N THR A 629 4.81 6.03 18.92
CA THR A 629 4.53 7.48 18.88
C THR A 629 4.73 8.17 20.24
N ALA A 630 4.79 7.43 21.35
CA ALA A 630 5.04 7.98 22.68
C ALA A 630 6.31 8.85 22.71
N GLY A 631 6.15 10.10 23.20
CA GLY A 631 7.22 11.08 23.35
C GLY A 631 7.75 11.71 22.06
N GLN A 632 7.09 11.50 20.92
CA GLN A 632 7.35 12.22 19.68
C GLN A 632 7.00 13.70 19.80
N PHE A 633 7.77 14.57 19.14
CA PHE A 633 7.50 16.00 19.11
C PHE A 633 6.16 16.31 18.40
N PRO A 634 5.27 17.15 18.98
CA PRO A 634 3.89 17.32 18.52
C PRO A 634 3.77 18.35 17.39
N ALA A 635 4.36 18.05 16.23
CA ALA A 635 4.26 18.91 15.05
C ALA A 635 3.00 18.63 14.21
N ASP A 636 2.38 19.69 13.66
CA ASP A 636 1.20 19.62 12.80
C ASP A 636 1.54 19.61 11.30
N SER A 637 2.54 20.40 10.91
CA SER A 637 2.88 20.76 9.54
C SER A 637 4.32 21.31 9.49
N TYR A 638 4.90 21.41 8.31
CA TYR A 638 6.25 21.93 8.13
C TYR A 638 6.48 22.51 6.73
N ILE A 639 7.51 23.33 6.63
CA ILE A 639 8.09 23.86 5.39
C ILE A 639 9.60 23.60 5.39
N THR A 640 10.21 23.35 4.23
CA THR A 640 11.66 23.14 4.10
C THR A 640 12.39 24.37 3.56
N ALA A 641 13.71 24.46 3.79
CA ALA A 641 14.50 25.65 3.49
C ALA A 641 14.74 25.95 2.00
N ASN A 642 14.33 25.04 1.10
CA ASN A 642 14.17 25.31 -0.33
C ASN A 642 12.94 26.16 -0.67
N THR A 643 12.12 26.52 0.33
CA THR A 643 10.98 27.41 0.14
C THR A 643 11.41 28.88 -0.03
N PRO A 644 10.96 29.58 -1.09
CA PRO A 644 11.27 31.00 -1.29
C PRO A 644 10.87 31.88 -0.10
N GLY A 645 11.75 32.82 0.27
CA GLY A 645 11.50 33.80 1.33
C GLY A 645 11.96 33.40 2.74
N ILE A 646 12.50 32.19 2.93
CA ILE A 646 13.08 31.77 4.21
C ILE A 646 14.60 31.99 4.21
N PRO A 647 15.20 32.60 5.25
CA PRO A 647 16.66 32.75 5.32
C PRO A 647 17.31 31.37 5.56
N ALA A 648 18.05 30.89 4.56
CA ALA A 648 18.51 29.51 4.53
C ALA A 648 19.81 29.25 5.31
N THR A 649 20.70 30.24 5.46
CA THR A 649 22.09 30.01 5.92
C THR A 649 22.68 31.19 6.70
N PHE A 650 23.34 30.88 7.80
CA PHE A 650 24.02 31.79 8.72
C PHE A 650 25.47 31.32 8.94
N LYS A 651 26.36 32.21 9.40
CA LYS A 651 27.73 31.86 9.81
C LYS A 651 27.99 32.28 11.25
N THR A 652 28.86 31.54 11.93
CA THR A 652 29.30 31.87 13.28
C THR A 652 30.33 33.01 13.33
N ASP A 653 30.25 33.82 14.38
CA ASP A 653 31.24 34.85 14.72
C ASP A 653 32.56 34.25 15.26
N SER A 654 33.51 35.10 15.63
CA SER A 654 34.81 34.69 16.19
C SER A 654 34.73 33.89 17.50
N GLU A 655 33.61 33.97 18.21
CA GLU A 655 33.33 33.24 19.46
C GLU A 655 32.39 32.04 19.23
N GLY A 656 32.11 31.70 17.98
CA GLY A 656 31.25 30.57 17.60
C GLY A 656 29.75 30.87 17.68
N ARG A 657 29.33 32.11 17.94
CA ARG A 657 27.92 32.48 18.12
C ARG A 657 27.24 32.77 16.77
N PHE A 658 25.95 32.45 16.69
CA PHE A 658 25.09 32.81 15.57
C PHE A 658 23.67 33.13 16.07
N GLN A 659 22.91 33.88 15.28
CA GLN A 659 21.53 34.24 15.59
C GLN A 659 20.63 34.03 14.35
N ILE A 660 19.48 33.38 14.55
CA ILE A 660 18.44 33.20 13.52
C ILE A 660 17.17 33.95 13.97
N PRO A 661 16.85 35.11 13.37
CA PRO A 661 15.67 35.88 13.73
C PRO A 661 14.39 35.33 13.08
N ASN A 662 13.23 35.73 13.62
CA ASN A 662 11.93 35.67 12.96
C ASN A 662 11.51 34.29 12.44
N LEU A 663 11.73 33.23 13.22
CA LEU A 663 11.19 31.89 12.90
C LEU A 663 9.78 31.65 13.45
N GLY A 664 9.29 32.53 14.34
CA GLY A 664 8.02 32.33 15.05
C GLY A 664 8.24 31.57 16.37
N LYS A 665 7.44 31.90 17.39
CA LYS A 665 7.48 31.22 18.70
C LYS A 665 6.88 29.80 18.61
N ASP A 666 7.30 28.90 19.48
CA ASP A 666 6.66 27.59 19.71
C ASP A 666 6.63 26.69 18.45
N ARG A 667 7.75 26.71 17.72
CA ARG A 667 8.04 25.93 16.51
C ARG A 667 9.30 25.10 16.69
N LEU A 668 9.51 24.14 15.81
CA LEU A 668 10.74 23.34 15.78
C LEU A 668 11.52 23.62 14.49
N ALA A 669 12.71 24.19 14.65
CA ALA A 669 13.69 24.36 13.58
C ALA A 669 14.66 23.18 13.58
N VAL A 670 14.80 22.51 12.44
CA VAL A 670 15.90 21.56 12.20
C VAL A 670 17.04 22.32 11.55
N LEU A 671 18.20 22.36 12.19
CA LEU A 671 19.38 23.06 11.69
C LEU A 671 20.45 22.05 11.25
N LYS A 672 21.08 22.30 10.10
CA LYS A 672 22.30 21.64 9.64
C LYS A 672 23.50 22.50 10.02
N ILE A 673 24.47 21.88 10.69
CA ILE A 673 25.74 22.50 11.05
C ILE A 673 26.83 21.80 10.24
N ALA A 674 27.60 22.58 9.47
CA ALA A 674 28.72 22.09 8.67
C ALA A 674 29.81 23.16 8.54
N GLY A 675 31.07 22.76 8.53
CA GLY A 675 32.20 23.68 8.41
C GLY A 675 33.54 22.95 8.38
N PRO A 676 34.64 23.65 8.11
CA PRO A 676 35.99 23.06 8.10
C PRO A 676 36.31 22.37 9.43
N GLY A 677 36.84 21.15 9.40
CA GLY A 677 37.30 20.43 10.60
C GLY A 677 36.20 19.81 11.47
N ILE A 678 34.91 19.91 11.11
CA ILE A 678 33.81 19.37 11.90
C ILE A 678 32.89 18.45 11.09
N ALA A 679 32.38 17.40 11.74
CA ALA A 679 31.36 16.54 11.15
C ALA A 679 30.06 17.33 10.90
N THR A 680 29.39 16.99 9.80
CA THR A 680 28.04 17.46 9.51
C THR A 680 27.07 16.93 10.56
N GLN A 681 26.33 17.82 11.22
CA GLN A 681 25.36 17.45 12.26
C GLN A 681 23.99 18.07 11.96
N LEU A 682 22.91 17.33 12.21
CA LEU A 682 21.55 17.88 12.27
C LEU A 682 21.10 17.97 13.73
N ILE A 683 20.53 19.11 14.13
CA ILE A 683 20.00 19.34 15.48
C ILE A 683 18.55 19.82 15.42
N ALA A 684 17.79 19.49 16.47
CA ALA A 684 16.43 19.94 16.70
C ALA A 684 16.42 21.11 17.70
N VAL A 685 15.95 22.29 17.29
CA VAL A 685 15.90 23.49 18.12
C VAL A 685 14.47 24.02 18.20
N VAL A 686 13.90 24.07 19.40
CA VAL A 686 12.57 24.62 19.65
C VAL A 686 12.66 26.13 19.86
N THR A 687 11.83 26.92 19.19
CA THR A 687 11.86 28.40 19.23
C THR A 687 11.18 28.98 20.47
N ARG A 688 11.65 28.54 21.65
CA ARG A 688 11.27 29.00 22.98
C ARG A 688 12.44 28.82 23.95
N GLU A 689 12.46 29.60 25.02
CA GLU A 689 13.38 29.38 26.14
C GLU A 689 13.00 28.06 26.84
N MET A 690 13.93 27.10 26.86
CA MET A 690 13.81 25.83 27.57
C MET A 690 15.18 25.17 27.72
N GLN A 691 15.36 24.33 28.74
CA GLN A 691 16.52 23.47 28.86
C GLN A 691 16.47 22.34 27.82
N PRO A 692 17.63 21.82 27.33
CA PRO A 692 17.65 20.70 26.40
C PRO A 692 16.97 19.46 26.98
N VAL A 693 16.07 18.83 26.21
CA VAL A 693 15.35 17.61 26.63
C VAL A 693 15.64 16.43 25.72
N GLN A 694 15.76 15.24 26.32
CA GLN A 694 15.79 13.97 25.61
C GLN A 694 14.35 13.47 25.39
N ALA A 695 13.99 13.30 24.13
CA ALA A 695 12.68 12.85 23.66
C ALA A 695 12.84 11.93 22.44
N ARG A 696 11.74 11.50 21.80
CA ARG A 696 11.86 10.63 20.62
C ARG A 696 12.41 11.39 19.41
N PRO A 697 13.36 10.86 18.63
CA PRO A 697 13.78 11.46 17.36
C PRO A 697 12.59 11.67 16.41
N LEU A 698 12.68 12.70 15.56
CA LEU A 698 11.63 12.99 14.57
C LEU A 698 11.38 11.78 13.66
N GLU A 699 10.11 11.57 13.31
CA GLU A 699 9.60 10.40 12.59
C GLU A 699 10.22 10.16 11.19
N TYR A 700 11.13 11.02 10.72
CA TYR A 700 11.82 10.93 9.42
C TYR A 700 13.35 11.15 9.47
N SER A 701 13.97 11.41 10.63
CA SER A 701 15.39 11.79 10.70
C SER A 701 16.14 11.23 11.90
N ASP A 702 16.75 10.05 11.71
CA ASP A 702 17.74 9.49 12.65
C ASP A 702 19.13 10.16 12.47
N LEU A 703 19.18 11.25 11.69
CA LEU A 703 20.32 12.18 11.60
C LEU A 703 20.32 13.18 12.77
N ILE A 704 19.18 13.31 13.45
CA ILE A 704 18.99 14.20 14.58
C ILE A 704 19.08 13.34 15.85
N ASP A 705 20.07 13.66 16.69
CA ASP A 705 20.17 13.07 18.03
C ASP A 705 18.88 13.38 18.83
N ALA A 706 18.47 12.52 19.77
CA ALA A 706 17.21 12.61 20.54
C ALA A 706 17.07 13.88 21.42
N THR A 707 18.03 14.79 21.33
CA THR A 707 18.13 16.06 22.05
C THR A 707 17.38 17.16 21.31
N TYR A 708 16.40 17.77 22.00
CA TYR A 708 15.72 18.98 21.55
C TYR A 708 16.22 20.16 22.38
N TYR A 709 16.92 21.10 21.73
CA TYR A 709 17.47 22.30 22.34
C TYR A 709 16.42 23.41 22.44
N GLY A 710 16.55 24.31 23.42
CA GLY A 710 15.80 25.58 23.42
C GLY A 710 16.39 26.62 22.47
N ALA A 711 15.73 27.78 22.37
CA ALA A 711 16.15 28.87 21.49
C ALA A 711 17.56 29.38 21.80
N ASP A 712 17.94 29.42 23.07
CA ASP A 712 19.30 29.74 23.54
C ASP A 712 20.03 28.44 23.93
N PHE A 713 21.14 28.12 23.25
CA PHE A 713 21.90 26.90 23.51
C PHE A 713 23.38 26.98 23.13
N GLN A 714 24.18 26.11 23.73
CA GLN A 714 25.57 25.83 23.33
C GLN A 714 25.66 24.38 22.83
N LEU A 715 26.38 24.15 21.72
CA LEU A 715 26.60 22.84 21.13
C LEU A 715 28.10 22.56 20.96
N VAL A 716 28.53 21.39 21.43
CA VAL A 716 29.86 20.86 21.15
C VAL A 716 29.88 20.23 19.75
N THR A 717 30.76 20.69 18.87
CA THR A 717 30.91 20.15 17.52
C THR A 717 31.73 18.85 17.54
N LYS A 718 31.23 17.81 16.84
CA LYS A 718 31.94 16.54 16.66
C LYS A 718 33.06 16.70 15.59
N PRO A 719 34.24 16.07 15.75
CA PRO A 719 35.30 16.11 14.74
C PRO A 719 34.85 15.43 13.45
N GLU A 720 35.38 15.84 12.30
CA GLU A 720 35.10 15.18 11.03
C GLU A 720 35.89 13.89 10.85
N LEU A 721 35.25 12.86 10.29
CA LEU A 721 35.96 11.75 9.68
C LEU A 721 36.41 12.17 8.28
N VAL A 722 37.71 12.07 8.00
CA VAL A 722 38.24 12.24 6.64
C VAL A 722 38.43 10.87 6.03
N ILE A 723 37.91 10.67 4.81
CA ILE A 723 38.16 9.46 4.02
C ILE A 723 38.88 9.86 2.75
N GLU A 724 40.06 9.30 2.53
CA GLU A 724 40.86 9.46 1.34
C GLU A 724 41.05 8.11 0.65
N GLY A 725 41.24 8.10 -0.67
CA GLY A 725 41.47 6.84 -1.35
C GLY A 725 41.69 6.97 -2.84
N ILE A 726 41.88 5.81 -3.48
CA ILE A 726 42.08 5.69 -4.93
C ILE A 726 41.15 4.61 -5.46
N VAL A 727 40.44 4.91 -6.55
CA VAL A 727 39.65 3.95 -7.32
C VAL A 727 40.43 3.55 -8.57
N ARG A 728 40.63 2.24 -8.74
CA ARG A 728 41.39 1.69 -9.87
C ARG A 728 40.86 0.33 -10.33
N ASP A 729 41.17 -0.01 -11.57
CA ASP A 729 40.89 -1.32 -12.14
C ASP A 729 41.71 -2.40 -11.44
N ARG A 730 41.08 -3.55 -11.18
CA ARG A 730 41.68 -4.65 -10.39
C ARG A 730 42.83 -5.36 -11.10
N GLU A 731 42.85 -5.38 -12.44
CA GLU A 731 43.82 -6.18 -13.23
C GLU A 731 44.95 -5.32 -13.79
N SER A 732 44.59 -4.21 -14.44
CA SER A 732 45.52 -3.25 -15.05
C SER A 732 46.06 -2.21 -14.07
N GLY A 733 45.37 -1.99 -12.93
CA GLY A 733 45.73 -0.94 -11.97
C GLY A 733 45.45 0.48 -12.45
N ALA A 734 44.82 0.66 -13.62
CA ALA A 734 44.51 1.96 -14.20
C ALA A 734 43.52 2.75 -13.32
N PRO A 735 43.66 4.09 -13.19
CA PRO A 735 42.72 4.91 -12.42
C PRO A 735 41.33 4.92 -13.07
N ILE A 736 40.28 5.03 -12.26
CA ILE A 736 38.88 5.04 -12.73
C ILE A 736 38.19 6.33 -12.26
N SER A 737 37.48 7.00 -13.18
CA SER A 737 36.55 8.08 -12.82
C SER A 737 35.28 7.49 -12.22
N ALA A 738 35.01 7.76 -10.95
CA ALA A 738 33.83 7.28 -10.26
C ALA A 738 33.27 8.34 -9.30
N ARG A 739 31.94 8.37 -9.18
CA ARG A 739 31.25 9.15 -8.15
C ARG A 739 31.21 8.34 -6.86
N ILE A 740 31.71 8.94 -5.78
CA ILE A 740 31.78 8.35 -4.45
C ILE A 740 30.71 8.99 -3.58
N THR A 741 29.89 8.17 -2.92
CA THR A 741 28.75 8.67 -2.14
C THR A 741 28.64 7.95 -0.80
N ALA A 742 28.74 8.70 0.29
CA ALA A 742 28.60 8.17 1.64
C ALA A 742 27.12 7.90 2.00
N THR A 743 26.87 6.77 2.63
CA THR A 743 25.56 6.38 3.15
C THR A 743 25.73 5.67 4.49
N ARG A 744 24.89 5.99 5.46
CA ARG A 744 24.85 5.29 6.74
C ARG A 744 23.61 4.41 6.84
N ALA A 745 23.72 3.22 7.41
CA ALA A 745 22.53 2.42 7.68
C ALA A 745 21.68 3.10 8.76
N VAL A 746 20.38 3.23 8.50
CA VAL A 746 19.44 3.82 9.43
C VAL A 746 18.39 2.76 9.76
N SER A 747 18.56 2.12 10.92
CA SER A 747 17.75 0.99 11.38
C SER A 747 16.42 1.43 12.00
N ARG A 748 15.62 2.14 11.21
CA ARG A 748 14.22 2.46 11.52
C ARG A 748 13.38 1.19 11.48
N VAL A 749 13.16 0.60 12.65
CA VAL A 749 12.14 -0.43 12.93
C VAL A 749 12.23 -1.66 12.02
N LYS A 750 12.30 -2.88 12.56
CA LYS A 750 12.16 -4.10 11.75
C LYS A 750 10.74 -4.24 11.20
N ARG A 751 10.41 -3.49 10.14
CA ARG A 751 9.30 -3.74 9.23
C ARG A 751 9.60 -5.09 8.59
N PRO A 752 8.86 -6.17 8.91
CA PRO A 752 9.32 -7.46 8.46
C PRO A 752 9.00 -7.59 6.97
N GLY A 753 10.03 -7.62 6.13
CA GLY A 753 9.95 -7.46 4.68
C GLY A 753 10.62 -6.20 4.10
N TYR A 754 11.15 -5.30 4.93
CA TYR A 754 12.03 -4.20 4.53
C TYR A 754 13.43 -4.41 5.12
N ASN A 755 14.46 -4.13 4.33
CA ASN A 755 15.84 -4.08 4.81
C ASN A 755 16.11 -2.74 5.53
N SER A 756 17.25 -2.65 6.22
CA SER A 756 17.78 -1.37 6.71
C SER A 756 17.79 -0.33 5.58
N THR A 757 17.19 0.84 5.83
CA THR A 757 17.24 1.91 4.83
C THR A 757 18.58 2.61 4.98
N HIS A 758 19.43 2.54 3.96
CA HIS A 758 20.63 3.37 3.93
C HIS A 758 20.22 4.80 3.58
N ILE A 759 20.45 5.76 4.47
CA ILE A 759 20.27 7.17 4.18
C ILE A 759 21.58 7.71 3.60
N ARG A 760 21.49 8.41 2.47
CA ARG A 760 22.61 9.20 1.93
C ARG A 760 22.77 10.44 2.78
N ASP A 761 24.00 10.72 3.20
CA ASP A 761 24.32 12.01 3.79
C ASP A 761 24.36 13.03 2.64
N ILE A 762 23.31 13.85 2.57
CA ILE A 762 22.78 14.42 1.32
C ILE A 762 23.76 15.28 0.51
N ASP A 763 24.81 15.80 1.14
CA ASP A 763 25.74 16.78 0.55
C ASP A 763 27.21 16.32 0.58
N LEU A 764 27.48 15.00 0.69
CA LEU A 764 28.84 14.42 0.78
C LEU A 764 29.18 13.50 -0.42
N ASP A 765 28.60 13.79 -1.60
CA ASP A 765 29.02 13.19 -2.87
C ASP A 765 30.33 13.86 -3.35
N CYS A 766 31.31 13.07 -3.80
CA CYS A 766 32.48 13.58 -4.55
C CYS A 766 32.71 12.75 -5.81
N VAL A 767 33.57 13.24 -6.71
CA VAL A 767 34.03 12.52 -7.90
C VAL A 767 35.55 12.38 -7.79
N THR A 768 36.09 11.26 -8.23
CA THR A 768 37.54 11.04 -8.27
C THR A 768 38.24 11.98 -9.26
N ASP A 769 39.49 12.32 -8.99
CA ASP A 769 40.34 13.04 -9.95
C ASP A 769 40.81 12.15 -11.12
N ALA A 770 41.57 12.74 -12.05
CA ALA A 770 42.13 12.01 -13.20
C ALA A 770 43.14 10.90 -12.84
N ALA A 771 43.62 10.86 -11.58
CA ALA A 771 44.44 9.79 -11.03
C ALA A 771 43.61 8.80 -10.19
N GLY A 772 42.28 8.86 -10.27
CA GLY A 772 41.34 8.00 -9.55
C GLY A 772 41.22 8.33 -8.07
N LYS A 773 41.81 9.43 -7.59
CA LYS A 773 41.85 9.75 -6.15
C LYS A 773 40.59 10.47 -5.70
N PHE A 774 40.14 10.20 -4.48
CA PHE A 774 39.04 10.92 -3.85
C PHE A 774 39.39 11.32 -2.41
N ARG A 775 38.73 12.38 -1.93
CA ARG A 775 38.74 12.84 -0.54
C ARG A 775 37.35 13.29 -0.16
N ILE A 776 36.83 12.77 0.96
CA ILE A 776 35.57 13.20 1.56
C ILE A 776 35.88 13.77 2.94
N THR A 777 35.36 14.97 3.20
CA THR A 777 35.44 15.68 4.49
C THR A 777 34.05 15.79 5.11
N HIS A 778 33.96 16.33 6.32
CA HIS A 778 32.71 16.61 7.05
C HIS A 778 31.81 15.40 7.32
N LEU A 779 32.33 14.17 7.21
CA LEU A 779 31.60 12.95 7.52
C LEU A 779 31.43 12.79 9.04
N PRO A 780 30.24 12.36 9.51
CA PRO A 780 30.08 11.89 10.88
C PRO A 780 30.69 10.49 11.06
N ARG A 781 31.35 10.28 12.20
CA ARG A 781 31.72 8.94 12.68
C ARG A 781 30.47 8.10 12.96
N HIS A 782 30.40 6.88 12.44
CA HIS A 782 29.31 5.93 12.66
C HIS A 782 29.69 4.51 12.23
N SER A 783 29.40 3.49 13.05
CA SER A 783 29.75 2.08 12.81
C SER A 783 29.14 1.46 11.54
N ASP A 784 27.94 1.90 11.16
CA ASP A 784 27.24 1.50 9.92
C ASP A 784 27.55 2.41 8.70
N LEU A 785 28.63 3.19 8.72
CA LEU A 785 29.02 4.02 7.57
C LEU A 785 29.46 3.16 6.39
N ARG A 786 28.93 3.46 5.20
CA ARG A 786 29.26 2.79 3.94
C ARG A 786 29.60 3.76 2.84
N LEU A 787 30.68 3.48 2.14
CA LEU A 787 31.10 4.14 0.91
C LEU A 787 30.48 3.42 -0.29
N ASN A 788 29.83 4.14 -1.19
CA ASN A 788 29.37 3.58 -2.47
C ASN A 788 30.21 4.19 -3.59
N VAL A 789 30.88 3.34 -4.37
CA VAL A 789 31.64 3.73 -5.55
C VAL A 789 30.79 3.41 -6.78
N ILE A 790 30.40 4.45 -7.51
CA ILE A 790 29.51 4.41 -8.66
C ILE A 790 30.32 4.85 -9.89
N PRO A 791 30.78 3.92 -10.73
CA PRO A 791 31.39 4.22 -12.02
C PRO A 791 30.45 5.04 -12.92
N GLU A 792 31.01 5.69 -13.93
CA GLU A 792 30.22 6.38 -14.97
C GLU A 792 29.49 5.36 -15.87
N GLU A 793 28.37 5.74 -16.48
CA GLU A 793 27.44 4.81 -17.15
C GLU A 793 28.02 4.11 -18.38
N ASP A 794 29.07 4.68 -18.98
CA ASP A 794 29.80 4.16 -20.13
C ASP A 794 30.96 3.21 -19.75
N GLN A 795 31.28 3.10 -18.46
CA GLN A 795 32.40 2.29 -17.99
C GLN A 795 31.98 0.85 -17.64
N PRO A 796 32.79 -0.17 -17.99
CA PRO A 796 32.45 -1.58 -17.80
C PRO A 796 32.69 -2.09 -16.37
N TYR A 797 32.23 -1.38 -15.34
CA TYR A 797 32.49 -1.69 -13.92
C TYR A 797 31.21 -1.81 -13.10
N PHE A 798 31.17 -2.78 -12.18
CA PHE A 798 30.06 -2.88 -11.23
C PHE A 798 30.17 -1.84 -10.11
N ARG A 799 29.03 -1.20 -9.78
CA ARG A 799 28.89 -0.42 -8.54
C ARG A 799 29.30 -1.27 -7.34
N THR A 800 30.21 -0.74 -6.53
CA THR A 800 30.73 -1.39 -5.32
C THR A 800 30.29 -0.64 -4.06
N SER A 801 30.06 -1.36 -2.96
CA SER A 801 29.74 -0.79 -1.65
C SER A 801 30.67 -1.38 -0.60
N LEU A 802 31.31 -0.51 0.18
CA LEU A 802 32.32 -0.85 1.18
C LEU A 802 31.83 -0.35 2.54
N GLN A 803 31.96 -1.18 3.58
CA GLN A 803 31.80 -0.69 4.95
C GLN A 803 33.09 0.00 5.38
N VAL A 804 32.96 1.19 5.95
CA VAL A 804 34.11 1.93 6.49
C VAL A 804 34.32 1.43 7.92
N THR A 805 35.47 0.81 8.18
CA THR A 805 35.87 0.51 9.55
C THR A 805 36.19 1.82 10.26
N GLU A 806 35.61 2.03 11.44
CA GLU A 806 35.84 3.24 12.22
C GLU A 806 37.27 3.22 12.79
N PRO A 807 38.09 4.26 12.56
CA PRO A 807 39.45 4.33 13.07
C PRO A 807 39.45 4.66 14.58
N GLU A 808 40.37 4.06 15.33
CA GLU A 808 40.52 4.30 16.78
C GLU A 808 40.97 5.74 17.10
N GLU A 809 41.65 6.41 16.16
CA GLU A 809 42.13 7.79 16.29
C GLU A 809 41.51 8.73 15.24
N ASP A 810 41.72 10.05 15.35
CA ASP A 810 41.27 11.09 14.40
C ASP A 810 42.13 11.15 13.09
N GLU A 811 42.75 10.03 12.71
CA GLU A 811 43.49 9.92 11.46
C GLU A 811 42.57 9.73 10.23
N PRO A 812 42.95 10.24 9.04
CA PRO A 812 42.23 9.98 7.80
C PRO A 812 42.20 8.49 7.42
N VAL A 813 41.03 7.97 7.09
CA VAL A 813 40.88 6.59 6.60
C VAL A 813 41.31 6.51 5.14
N SER A 814 42.40 5.79 4.87
CA SER A 814 42.92 5.55 3.51
C SER A 814 42.34 4.27 2.89
N LEU A 815 41.78 4.36 1.68
CA LEU A 815 41.13 3.26 0.96
C LEU A 815 41.71 3.00 -0.43
N ASP A 816 42.02 1.74 -0.73
CA ASP A 816 42.43 1.25 -2.06
C ASP A 816 41.27 0.46 -2.70
N VAL A 817 40.46 1.12 -3.52
CA VAL A 817 39.25 0.54 -4.10
C VAL A 817 39.55 -0.06 -5.47
N LYS A 818 39.62 -1.39 -5.53
CA LYS A 818 39.83 -2.16 -6.77
C LYS A 818 38.51 -2.59 -7.36
N LEU A 819 38.09 -1.96 -8.44
CA LEU A 819 36.88 -2.33 -9.17
C LEU A 819 37.18 -3.50 -10.12
N GLN A 820 36.27 -4.46 -10.16
CA GLN A 820 36.32 -5.57 -11.09
C GLN A 820 35.50 -5.23 -12.33
N ARG A 821 36.11 -5.42 -13.50
CA ARG A 821 35.45 -5.29 -14.80
C ARG A 821 34.33 -6.33 -14.97
N ALA A 822 33.24 -5.93 -15.61
CA ALA A 822 32.02 -6.71 -15.81
C ALA A 822 32.16 -7.83 -16.85
#